data_AF-A0A964BZI8-F1
#
_entry.id   AF-A0A964BZI8-F1
#
_cell.length_a   1.000
_cell.length_b   1.000
_cell.length_c   1.000
_cell.angle_alpha   90.00
_cell.angle_beta   90.00
_cell.angle_gamma   90.00
#
_symmetry.space_group_name_H-M   'P 1'
#
loop_
_entity.id
_entity.type
_entity.pdbx_description
1 polymer ?
#
loop_
_entity_poly.entity_id
_entity_poly.type
_entity_poly.pdbx_seq_one_letter_code
_entity_poly.pdbx_strand_id
1 'polypeptide(L)'
;MSEITPPGQYILDQLNLDSSSLKSVKPRDNRSQYRAAINWLSSYQPQLDESKPQQVRCLLEAFHHLCEVKDLDRVAQLFSIQIFPYVNEDLYNQLYIWGQYDELSGITMRLMELLELSSETDKQVCNLKVICLKNLALVEFVRGNCNASIDYYTQQLKTSIQIEDLHGKASALIGLGHNSKILGQYPEANTYYLSAQDIGSKLSYPKLVMSAKSGLGSIQIHMGQYELAIPYFQEQLKIAKEISDNLGKIQALADLGNVYSLIGDHEAAVESHLIALKITHLIENPEGEAKMLLHLGFTFYIQQEYRAAISFYKQSLTISRSIGLLLEEAEALARVGVLERKLDDSRGTKESSLDKLHQALYLFKKVGSRSDEARVLKEMAEVYDESRDKKLAIKACKEALEIARELKLPIQEDCLKLAIKIDVEKNVEKLSKTRMFREIDLKEFDWLKDEIDIVLITATNIELNAVLDNLKPYPTKKNIFKIFEGPETYYLGKFAAFKAVVTKCRIGSIGEGSVILATEQAQRIWKPRAIIMVGIAFGKDSQKQKIGDVLVASQIISYEPQRLGEPVQNRGSIPPSNTTLLNRFENVHNWEFFGIDGSPCDLRVGPILSGEKLINDREFKSALFQQFPQAVGGEMEGSGLCAASGRVGVPWILVKSISDWADGQKNEEYQQLAAAAAVSLVHKVLLQRTVLNSIRKVSQ
;
A
#
# COMPACT_ATOMS: atom_id res chain seq x y z
N MET A 1 -21.28 35.72 7.92
CA MET A 1 -21.22 35.12 6.58
C MET A 1 -22.46 35.57 5.83
N SER A 2 -22.29 36.06 4.61
CA SER A 2 -23.38 36.48 3.70
C SER A 2 -24.08 35.27 3.08
N GLU A 3 -25.28 35.47 2.51
CA GLU A 3 -25.96 34.46 1.69
C GLU A 3 -25.05 34.02 0.52
N ILE A 4 -24.99 32.70 0.27
CA ILE A 4 -24.19 32.08 -0.79
C ILE A 4 -24.85 32.27 -2.16
N THR A 5 -26.17 32.19 -2.22
CA THR A 5 -26.92 32.36 -3.48
C THR A 5 -27.28 33.83 -3.69
N PRO A 6 -27.35 34.30 -4.95
CA PRO A 6 -27.99 35.58 -5.25
C PRO A 6 -29.45 35.61 -4.75
N PRO A 7 -30.04 36.80 -4.53
CA PRO A 7 -31.44 36.90 -4.13
C PRO A 7 -32.36 36.15 -5.10
N GLY A 8 -33.33 35.39 -4.59
CA GLY A 8 -34.24 34.57 -5.39
C GLY A 8 -34.91 35.33 -6.55
N GLN A 9 -35.34 36.58 -6.29
CA GLN A 9 -35.93 37.44 -7.32
C GLN A 9 -34.97 37.76 -8.46
N TYR A 10 -33.69 38.00 -8.14
CA TYR A 10 -32.67 38.25 -9.16
C TYR A 10 -32.51 37.06 -10.10
N ILE A 11 -32.53 35.84 -9.55
CA ILE A 11 -32.43 34.59 -10.31
C ILE A 11 -33.68 34.42 -11.20
N LEU A 12 -34.87 34.65 -10.64
CA LEU A 12 -36.13 34.58 -11.40
C LEU A 12 -36.17 35.55 -12.57
N ASP A 13 -35.67 36.78 -12.37
CA ASP A 13 -35.58 37.80 -13.41
C ASP A 13 -34.61 37.37 -14.52
N GLN A 14 -33.44 36.80 -14.18
CA GLN A 14 -32.50 36.26 -15.16
C GLN A 14 -33.11 35.13 -15.99
N LEU A 15 -33.84 34.22 -15.34
CA LEU A 15 -34.49 33.09 -16.01
C LEU A 15 -35.77 33.47 -16.78
N ASN A 16 -36.20 34.75 -16.71
CA ASN A 16 -37.51 35.19 -17.21
C ASN A 16 -38.65 34.28 -16.71
N LEU A 17 -38.67 34.01 -15.40
CA LEU A 17 -39.70 33.21 -14.73
C LEU A 17 -40.56 34.09 -13.81
N ASP A 18 -41.85 34.15 -14.10
CA ASP A 18 -42.83 34.88 -13.29
C ASP A 18 -44.09 34.04 -13.07
N SER A 19 -44.60 34.10 -11.85
CA SER A 19 -45.90 33.56 -11.47
C SER A 19 -47.05 33.98 -12.41
N SER A 20 -46.99 35.20 -12.96
CA SER A 20 -48.02 35.73 -13.86
C SER A 20 -48.00 35.05 -15.25
N SER A 21 -46.83 34.61 -15.71
CA SER A 21 -46.63 33.98 -17.01
C SER A 21 -46.97 32.48 -17.03
N LEU A 22 -47.13 31.84 -15.87
CA LEU A 22 -47.51 30.42 -15.77
C LEU A 22 -48.81 30.06 -16.51
N LYS A 23 -49.73 31.02 -16.66
CA LYS A 23 -51.00 30.81 -17.38
C LYS A 23 -50.81 30.63 -18.89
N SER A 24 -49.73 31.13 -19.46
CA SER A 24 -49.43 31.00 -20.90
C SER A 24 -48.63 29.73 -21.25
N VAL A 25 -47.96 29.10 -20.27
CA VAL A 25 -47.19 27.86 -20.45
C VAL A 25 -48.07 26.72 -20.99
N LYS A 26 -47.55 26.04 -22.02
CA LYS A 26 -48.09 24.81 -22.61
C LYS A 26 -46.97 23.77 -22.78
N PRO A 27 -47.26 22.46 -22.63
CA PRO A 27 -48.52 21.86 -22.19
C PRO A 27 -48.89 22.26 -20.75
N ARG A 28 -50.18 22.15 -20.40
CA ARG A 28 -50.66 22.59 -19.07
C ARG A 28 -50.00 21.83 -17.92
N ASP A 29 -49.61 20.58 -18.17
CA ASP A 29 -49.00 19.72 -17.17
C ASP A 29 -47.61 20.23 -16.73
N ASN A 30 -46.91 21.00 -17.59
CA ASN A 30 -45.62 21.61 -17.25
C ASN A 30 -45.76 22.74 -16.21
N ARG A 31 -46.96 23.30 -16.01
CA ARG A 31 -47.17 24.44 -15.11
C ARG A 31 -46.84 24.12 -13.65
N SER A 32 -47.06 22.87 -13.23
CA SER A 32 -46.72 22.43 -11.88
C SER A 32 -45.22 22.50 -11.64
N GLN A 33 -44.42 22.06 -12.61
CA GLN A 33 -42.96 22.07 -12.56
C GLN A 33 -42.40 23.50 -12.55
N TYR A 34 -42.85 24.37 -13.46
CA TYR A 34 -42.43 25.79 -13.42
C TYR A 34 -42.84 26.49 -12.12
N ARG A 35 -44.03 26.19 -11.59
CA ARG A 35 -44.45 26.71 -10.27
C ARG A 35 -43.55 26.21 -9.16
N ALA A 36 -43.17 24.93 -9.18
CA ALA A 36 -42.27 24.36 -8.20
C ALA A 36 -40.89 25.04 -8.26
N ALA A 37 -40.32 25.22 -9.46
CA ALA A 37 -39.08 25.97 -9.65
C ALA A 37 -39.16 27.40 -9.09
N ILE A 38 -40.25 28.12 -9.38
CA ILE A 38 -40.47 29.48 -8.84
C ILE A 38 -40.51 29.45 -7.32
N ASN A 39 -41.31 28.54 -6.73
CA ASN A 39 -41.45 28.43 -5.28
C ASN A 39 -40.11 28.12 -4.59
N TRP A 40 -39.30 27.23 -5.16
CA TRP A 40 -37.97 26.92 -4.63
C TRP A 40 -37.05 28.13 -4.67
N LEU A 41 -37.06 28.91 -5.76
CA LEU A 41 -36.24 30.12 -5.87
C LEU A 41 -36.75 31.27 -4.98
N SER A 42 -38.06 31.39 -4.76
CA SER A 42 -38.64 32.53 -4.03
C SER A 42 -38.85 32.31 -2.54
N SER A 43 -39.05 31.07 -2.10
CA SER A 43 -39.57 30.78 -0.76
C SER A 43 -38.64 29.97 0.11
N TYR A 44 -37.65 29.29 -0.48
CA TYR A 44 -36.67 28.53 0.28
C TYR A 44 -35.65 29.48 0.89
N GLN A 45 -35.48 29.38 2.22
CA GLN A 45 -34.47 30.13 2.98
C GLN A 45 -33.60 29.12 3.73
N PRO A 46 -32.36 28.88 3.29
CA PRO A 46 -31.45 27.99 4.00
C PRO A 46 -31.01 28.62 5.32
N GLN A 47 -30.76 27.79 6.33
CA GLN A 47 -30.10 28.25 7.54
C GLN A 47 -28.58 28.36 7.29
N LEU A 48 -27.92 29.35 7.91
CA LEU A 48 -26.50 29.63 7.65
C LEU A 48 -25.55 28.50 8.08
N ASP A 49 -25.98 27.67 9.02
CA ASP A 49 -25.26 26.51 9.56
C ASP A 49 -25.53 25.20 8.80
N GLU A 50 -26.45 25.21 7.82
CA GLU A 50 -26.71 24.04 6.98
C GLU A 50 -25.53 23.73 6.04
N SER A 51 -25.47 22.48 5.56
CA SER A 51 -24.45 22.05 4.60
C SER A 51 -24.48 22.86 3.29
N LYS A 52 -23.35 22.96 2.58
CA LYS A 52 -23.28 23.70 1.30
C LYS A 52 -24.35 23.29 0.27
N PRO A 53 -24.62 21.99 0.01
CA PRO A 53 -25.73 21.59 -0.87
C PRO A 53 -27.09 22.11 -0.44
N GLN A 54 -27.32 22.18 0.88
CA GLN A 54 -28.56 22.68 1.44
C GLN A 54 -28.67 24.21 1.28
N GLN A 55 -27.55 24.93 1.37
CA GLN A 55 -27.49 26.37 1.11
C GLN A 55 -27.79 26.73 -0.36
N VAL A 56 -27.50 25.82 -1.30
CA VAL A 56 -27.83 25.99 -2.74
C VAL A 56 -29.03 25.14 -3.18
N ARG A 57 -29.82 24.59 -2.24
CA ARG A 57 -30.91 23.65 -2.56
C ARG A 57 -31.96 24.26 -3.48
N CYS A 58 -32.25 25.55 -3.32
CA CYS A 58 -33.17 26.28 -4.19
C CYS A 58 -32.76 26.18 -5.67
N LEU A 59 -31.46 26.30 -5.97
CA LEU A 59 -30.92 26.20 -7.32
C LEU A 59 -31.01 24.77 -7.84
N LEU A 60 -30.61 23.78 -7.02
CA LEU A 60 -30.61 22.36 -7.41
C LEU A 60 -32.03 21.84 -7.70
N GLU A 61 -33.02 22.22 -6.90
CA GLU A 61 -34.41 21.83 -7.08
C GLU A 61 -35.06 22.56 -8.26
N ALA A 62 -34.81 23.86 -8.42
CA ALA A 62 -35.27 24.60 -9.58
C ALA A 62 -34.68 24.02 -10.88
N PHE A 63 -33.40 23.66 -10.87
CA PHE A 63 -32.73 22.96 -11.96
C PHE A 63 -33.43 21.64 -12.28
N HIS A 64 -33.70 20.80 -11.26
CA HIS A 64 -34.40 19.54 -11.43
C HIS A 64 -35.79 19.71 -12.09
N HIS A 65 -36.60 20.63 -11.57
CA HIS A 65 -37.94 20.90 -12.12
C HIS A 65 -37.91 21.43 -13.56
N LEU A 66 -36.92 22.25 -13.91
CA LEU A 66 -36.74 22.75 -15.28
C LEU A 66 -36.26 21.63 -16.23
N CYS A 67 -35.50 20.66 -15.73
CA CYS A 67 -35.16 19.46 -16.49
C CYS A 67 -36.39 18.59 -16.81
N GLU A 68 -37.34 18.44 -15.89
CA GLU A 68 -38.58 17.67 -16.12
C GLU A 68 -39.42 18.22 -17.28
N VAL A 69 -39.38 19.54 -17.49
CA VAL A 69 -40.07 20.20 -18.60
C VAL A 69 -39.19 20.40 -19.84
N LYS A 70 -37.95 19.89 -19.80
CA LYS A 70 -36.95 19.96 -20.87
C LYS A 70 -36.64 21.38 -21.34
N ASP A 71 -36.59 22.32 -20.40
CA ASP A 71 -36.30 23.74 -20.68
C ASP A 71 -34.79 24.00 -20.71
N LEU A 72 -34.15 23.62 -21.83
CA LEU A 72 -32.69 23.64 -21.95
C LEU A 72 -32.07 25.01 -21.66
N ASP A 73 -32.68 26.09 -22.13
CA ASP A 73 -32.15 27.45 -21.96
C ASP A 73 -32.06 27.84 -20.48
N ARG A 74 -33.13 27.58 -19.72
CA ARG A 74 -33.16 27.91 -18.28
C ARG A 74 -32.30 26.94 -17.46
N VAL A 75 -32.26 25.67 -17.84
CA VAL A 75 -31.36 24.68 -17.21
C VAL A 75 -29.90 25.08 -17.40
N ALA A 76 -29.50 25.48 -18.62
CA ALA A 76 -28.13 25.95 -18.90
C ALA A 76 -27.78 27.24 -18.13
N GLN A 77 -28.72 28.17 -18.02
CA GLN A 77 -28.53 29.39 -17.22
C GLN A 77 -28.35 29.08 -15.72
N LEU A 78 -29.17 28.19 -15.16
CA LEU A 78 -29.00 27.76 -13.77
C LEU A 78 -27.71 26.98 -13.55
N PHE A 79 -27.28 26.17 -14.53
CA PHE A 79 -26.03 25.43 -14.45
C PHE A 79 -24.84 26.39 -14.30
N SER A 80 -24.82 27.45 -15.11
CA SER A 80 -23.77 28.48 -15.12
C SER A 80 -24.09 29.71 -14.26
N ILE A 81 -24.97 29.57 -13.26
CA ILE A 81 -25.31 30.71 -12.40
C ILE A 81 -24.16 31.01 -11.44
N GLN A 82 -23.79 32.29 -11.33
CA GLN A 82 -22.74 32.72 -10.40
C GLN A 82 -23.27 32.74 -8.97
N ILE A 83 -22.48 32.21 -8.03
CA ILE A 83 -22.78 32.24 -6.60
C ILE A 83 -21.69 32.95 -5.79
N PHE A 84 -22.08 33.52 -4.65
CA PHE A 84 -21.25 34.29 -3.71
C PHE A 84 -20.60 33.35 -2.68
N PRO A 85 -19.50 33.75 -1.96
CA PRO A 85 -19.06 35.13 -1.70
C PRO A 85 -17.62 35.54 -2.11
N TYR A 86 -16.75 34.63 -2.56
CA TYR A 86 -15.29 34.93 -2.63
C TYR A 86 -14.70 34.94 -4.04
N VAL A 87 -15.33 34.24 -4.98
CA VAL A 87 -14.93 34.19 -6.38
C VAL A 87 -16.24 34.03 -7.15
N ASN A 88 -16.59 34.91 -8.08
CA ASN A 88 -17.82 34.82 -8.88
C ASN A 88 -17.75 33.59 -9.80
N GLU A 89 -17.88 32.40 -9.20
CA GLU A 89 -17.79 31.10 -9.85
C GLU A 89 -19.18 30.55 -10.14
N ASP A 90 -19.26 29.82 -11.24
CA ASP A 90 -20.47 29.11 -11.63
C ASP A 90 -20.80 28.03 -10.59
N LEU A 91 -22.09 27.75 -10.38
CA LEU A 91 -22.58 26.73 -9.46
C LEU A 91 -21.83 25.40 -9.59
N TYR A 92 -21.60 24.91 -10.82
CA TYR A 92 -20.91 23.64 -11.04
C TYR A 92 -19.44 23.68 -10.59
N ASN A 93 -18.72 24.78 -10.80
CA ASN A 93 -17.34 24.96 -10.33
C ASN A 93 -17.31 24.99 -8.80
N GLN A 94 -18.27 25.68 -8.18
CA GLN A 94 -18.31 25.81 -6.74
C GLN A 94 -18.68 24.48 -6.05
N LEU A 95 -19.58 23.68 -6.64
CA LEU A 95 -19.85 22.31 -6.18
C LEU A 95 -18.59 21.44 -6.26
N TYR A 96 -17.79 21.58 -7.33
CA TYR A 96 -16.50 20.91 -7.43
C TYR A 96 -15.53 21.36 -6.31
N ILE A 97 -15.40 22.66 -6.08
CA ILE A 97 -14.52 23.23 -5.03
C ILE A 97 -14.92 22.74 -3.63
N TRP A 98 -16.23 22.70 -3.33
CA TRP A 98 -16.74 22.18 -2.05
C TRP A 98 -16.70 20.64 -1.94
N GLY A 99 -16.21 19.93 -2.95
CA GLY A 99 -16.19 18.46 -2.96
C GLY A 99 -17.58 17.82 -3.02
N GLN A 100 -18.60 18.54 -3.52
CA GLN A 100 -19.97 18.04 -3.73
C GLN A 100 -20.07 17.36 -5.12
N TYR A 101 -19.27 16.31 -5.30
CA TYR A 101 -19.12 15.64 -6.60
C TYR A 101 -20.34 14.83 -7.01
N ASP A 102 -21.12 14.33 -6.06
CA ASP A 102 -22.37 13.60 -6.34
C ASP A 102 -23.44 14.55 -6.88
N GLU A 103 -23.63 15.70 -6.23
CA GLU A 103 -24.53 16.75 -6.71
C GLU A 103 -24.09 17.26 -8.08
N LEU A 104 -22.80 17.57 -8.26
CA LEU A 104 -22.24 18.00 -9.54
C LEU A 104 -22.45 16.96 -10.65
N SER A 105 -22.15 15.70 -10.37
CA SER A 105 -22.35 14.59 -11.31
C SER A 105 -23.83 14.46 -11.68
N GLY A 106 -24.73 14.52 -10.70
CA GLY A 106 -26.18 14.44 -10.89
C GLY A 106 -26.72 15.53 -11.80
N ILE A 107 -26.41 16.81 -11.52
CA ILE A 107 -26.88 17.91 -12.38
C ILE A 107 -26.25 17.86 -13.77
N THR A 108 -24.98 17.44 -13.87
CA THR A 108 -24.27 17.36 -15.16
C THR A 108 -24.82 16.23 -16.03
N MET A 109 -25.09 15.05 -15.46
CA MET A 109 -25.71 13.93 -16.17
C MET A 109 -27.11 14.29 -16.65
N ARG A 110 -27.92 14.98 -15.82
CA ARG A 110 -29.27 15.40 -16.22
C ARG A 110 -29.26 16.42 -17.36
N LEU A 111 -28.31 17.36 -17.34
CA LEU A 111 -28.11 18.27 -18.48
C LEU A 111 -27.64 17.51 -19.72
N MET A 112 -26.72 16.54 -19.58
CA MET A 112 -26.26 15.70 -20.69
C MET A 112 -27.41 14.97 -21.37
N GLU A 113 -28.32 14.36 -20.60
CA GLU A 113 -29.51 13.67 -21.13
C GLU A 113 -30.39 14.62 -21.99
N LEU A 114 -30.55 15.89 -21.58
CA LEU A 114 -31.30 16.88 -22.36
C LEU A 114 -30.57 17.30 -23.64
N LEU A 115 -29.24 17.44 -23.57
CA LEU A 115 -28.40 17.76 -24.72
C LEU A 115 -28.42 16.63 -25.76
N GLU A 116 -28.48 15.37 -25.34
CA GLU A 116 -28.59 14.20 -26.24
C GLU A 116 -29.93 14.12 -26.97
N LEU A 117 -30.99 14.70 -26.40
CA LEU A 117 -32.30 14.83 -27.06
C LEU A 117 -32.35 15.99 -28.08
N SER A 118 -31.33 16.85 -28.09
CA SER A 118 -31.24 18.05 -28.92
C SER A 118 -30.43 17.77 -30.20
N SER A 119 -30.56 18.64 -31.21
CA SER A 119 -29.85 18.43 -32.48
C SER A 119 -28.33 18.54 -32.30
N GLU A 120 -27.58 17.53 -32.73
CA GLU A 120 -26.10 17.53 -32.70
C GLU A 120 -25.45 18.59 -33.61
N THR A 121 -26.25 19.28 -34.44
CA THR A 121 -25.77 20.35 -35.32
C THR A 121 -25.78 21.73 -34.67
N ASP A 122 -26.39 21.87 -33.49
CA ASP A 122 -26.45 23.15 -32.79
C ASP A 122 -25.14 23.42 -32.04
N LYS A 123 -24.45 24.50 -32.40
CA LYS A 123 -23.18 24.89 -31.78
C LYS A 123 -23.32 25.19 -30.28
N GLN A 124 -24.45 25.75 -29.84
CA GLN A 124 -24.70 26.05 -28.43
C GLN A 124 -24.86 24.76 -27.61
N VAL A 125 -25.57 23.77 -28.15
CA VAL A 125 -25.72 22.43 -27.54
C VAL A 125 -24.36 21.75 -27.42
N CYS A 126 -23.56 21.78 -28.48
CA CYS A 126 -22.22 21.19 -28.47
C CYS A 126 -21.26 21.89 -27.49
N ASN A 127 -21.33 23.22 -27.35
CA ASN A 127 -20.56 23.96 -26.34
C ASN A 127 -20.91 23.50 -24.92
N LEU A 128 -22.20 23.38 -24.60
CA LEU A 128 -22.66 22.87 -23.30
C LEU A 128 -22.22 21.42 -23.09
N LYS A 129 -22.23 20.59 -24.14
CA LYS A 129 -21.74 19.21 -24.09
C LYS A 129 -20.25 19.15 -23.74
N VAL A 130 -19.42 20.04 -24.30
CA VAL A 130 -18.00 20.14 -23.95
C VAL A 130 -17.81 20.46 -22.45
N ILE A 131 -18.61 21.37 -21.90
CA ILE A 131 -18.57 21.72 -20.47
C ILE A 131 -18.99 20.52 -19.61
N CYS A 132 -20.10 19.84 -19.98
CA CYS A 132 -20.59 18.68 -19.23
C CYS A 132 -19.58 17.52 -19.25
N LEU A 133 -19.00 17.20 -20.41
CA LEU A 133 -17.99 16.17 -20.54
C LEU A 133 -16.76 16.47 -19.68
N LYS A 134 -16.29 17.73 -19.65
CA LYS A 134 -15.20 18.16 -18.77
C LYS A 134 -15.55 17.91 -17.30
N ASN A 135 -16.73 18.33 -16.85
CA ASN A 135 -17.14 18.20 -15.45
C ASN A 135 -17.29 16.73 -15.03
N LEU A 136 -17.87 15.88 -15.86
CA LEU A 136 -17.93 14.43 -15.62
C LEU A 136 -16.53 13.83 -15.56
N ALA A 137 -15.64 14.22 -16.48
CA ALA A 137 -14.26 13.76 -16.48
C ALA A 137 -13.50 14.18 -15.22
N LEU A 138 -13.71 15.41 -14.73
CA LEU A 138 -13.13 15.90 -13.48
C LEU A 138 -13.64 15.14 -12.26
N VAL A 139 -14.95 14.87 -12.17
CA VAL A 139 -15.53 14.08 -11.07
C VAL A 139 -14.95 12.66 -11.07
N GLU A 140 -14.90 11.99 -12.22
CA GLU A 140 -14.34 10.63 -12.30
C GLU A 140 -12.83 10.61 -12.02
N PHE A 141 -12.10 11.66 -12.39
CA PHE A 141 -10.69 11.81 -12.05
C PHE A 141 -10.49 11.87 -10.53
N VAL A 142 -11.26 12.71 -9.82
CA VAL A 142 -11.13 12.84 -8.36
C VAL A 142 -11.56 11.56 -7.62
N ARG A 143 -12.56 10.84 -8.15
CA ARG A 143 -12.96 9.51 -7.64
C ARG A 143 -11.90 8.41 -7.87
N GLY A 144 -10.84 8.70 -8.62
CA GLY A 144 -9.79 7.75 -8.99
C GLY A 144 -10.13 6.87 -10.19
N ASN A 145 -11.28 7.08 -10.84
CA ASN A 145 -11.74 6.34 -12.01
C ASN A 145 -11.09 6.88 -13.30
N CYS A 146 -9.76 6.77 -13.41
CA CYS A 146 -8.98 7.36 -14.49
C CYS A 146 -9.46 6.92 -15.90
N ASN A 147 -9.87 5.67 -16.07
CA ASN A 147 -10.36 5.19 -17.37
C ASN A 147 -11.66 5.89 -17.79
N ALA A 148 -12.62 6.03 -16.88
CA ALA A 148 -13.86 6.75 -17.17
C ALA A 148 -13.60 8.24 -17.43
N SER A 149 -12.67 8.84 -16.70
CA SER A 149 -12.22 10.21 -16.95
C SER A 149 -11.61 10.38 -18.35
N ILE A 150 -10.74 9.44 -18.78
CA ILE A 150 -10.17 9.41 -20.13
C ILE A 150 -11.26 9.30 -21.19
N ASP A 151 -12.27 8.46 -20.98
CA ASP A 151 -13.38 8.30 -21.93
C ASP A 151 -14.14 9.62 -22.12
N TYR A 152 -14.47 10.31 -21.03
CA TYR A 152 -15.14 11.62 -21.11
C TYR A 152 -14.25 12.70 -21.74
N TYR A 153 -12.97 12.78 -21.40
CA TYR A 153 -12.04 13.72 -22.03
C TYR A 153 -11.83 13.42 -23.52
N THR A 154 -11.84 12.15 -23.92
CA THR A 154 -11.75 11.74 -25.32
C THR A 154 -13.00 12.17 -26.10
N GLN A 155 -14.18 12.02 -25.50
CA GLN A 155 -15.43 12.54 -26.07
C GLN A 155 -15.42 14.07 -26.13
N GLN A 156 -14.90 14.75 -25.10
CA GLN A 156 -14.77 16.20 -25.08
C GLN A 156 -13.87 16.66 -26.22
N LEU A 157 -12.73 15.99 -26.40
CA LEU A 157 -11.77 16.26 -27.48
C LEU A 157 -12.43 16.12 -28.85
N LYS A 158 -13.16 15.02 -29.08
CA LYS A 158 -13.89 14.77 -30.33
C LYS A 158 -14.92 15.86 -30.61
N THR A 159 -15.73 16.22 -29.60
CA THR A 159 -16.77 17.26 -29.73
C THR A 159 -16.14 18.63 -30.00
N SER A 160 -15.04 18.96 -29.31
CA SER A 160 -14.31 20.22 -29.50
C SER A 160 -13.72 20.33 -30.90
N ILE A 161 -13.22 19.23 -31.47
CA ILE A 161 -12.75 19.19 -32.87
C ILE A 161 -13.91 19.44 -33.83
N GLN A 162 -15.07 18.83 -33.61
CA GLN A 162 -16.26 18.97 -34.47
C GLN A 162 -16.76 20.42 -34.55
N ILE A 163 -16.73 21.17 -33.44
CA ILE A 163 -17.20 22.57 -33.40
C ILE A 163 -16.09 23.61 -33.58
N GLU A 164 -14.88 23.15 -33.91
CA GLU A 164 -13.68 23.98 -34.07
C GLU A 164 -13.34 24.80 -32.80
N ASP A 165 -13.68 24.27 -31.62
CA ASP A 165 -13.32 24.87 -30.33
C ASP A 165 -11.89 24.46 -29.94
N LEU A 166 -10.93 25.32 -30.30
CA LEU A 166 -9.52 25.14 -29.94
C LEU A 166 -9.29 25.21 -28.42
N HIS A 167 -10.07 25.99 -27.68
CA HIS A 167 -9.93 26.09 -26.23
C HIS A 167 -10.39 24.79 -25.55
N GLY A 168 -11.57 24.28 -25.90
CA GLY A 168 -12.08 22.99 -25.45
C GLY A 168 -11.15 21.84 -25.82
N LYS A 169 -10.58 21.86 -27.04
CA LYS A 169 -9.55 20.90 -27.48
C LYS A 169 -8.33 20.90 -26.57
N ALA A 170 -7.76 22.07 -26.30
CA ALA A 170 -6.59 22.19 -25.41
C ALA A 170 -6.91 21.77 -23.97
N SER A 171 -8.09 22.14 -23.46
CA SER A 171 -8.56 21.72 -22.14
C SER A 171 -8.70 20.20 -22.03
N ALA A 172 -9.23 19.53 -23.07
CA ALA A 172 -9.36 18.08 -23.09
C ALA A 172 -7.99 17.40 -23.12
N LEU A 173 -7.04 17.91 -23.91
CA LEU A 173 -5.66 17.42 -23.95
C LEU A 173 -4.97 17.54 -22.57
N ILE A 174 -5.14 18.66 -21.87
CA ILE A 174 -4.63 18.82 -20.50
C ILE A 174 -5.24 17.76 -19.56
N GLY A 175 -6.55 17.52 -19.65
CA GLY A 175 -7.25 16.49 -18.88
C GLY A 175 -6.74 15.07 -19.15
N LEU A 176 -6.53 14.72 -20.42
CA LEU A 176 -5.91 13.45 -20.83
C LEU A 176 -4.48 13.35 -20.30
N GLY A 177 -3.70 14.44 -20.39
CA GLY A 177 -2.35 14.51 -19.83
C GLY A 177 -2.32 14.25 -18.32
N HIS A 178 -3.27 14.79 -17.55
CA HIS A 178 -3.36 14.53 -16.12
C HIS A 178 -3.64 13.05 -15.83
N ASN A 179 -4.57 12.43 -16.55
CA ASN A 179 -4.91 11.01 -16.40
C ASN A 179 -3.74 10.09 -16.79
N SER A 180 -3.16 10.29 -17.97
CA SER A 180 -2.01 9.50 -18.44
C SER A 180 -0.81 9.61 -17.47
N LYS A 181 -0.58 10.79 -16.88
CA LYS A 181 0.44 10.97 -15.84
C LYS A 181 0.17 10.10 -14.61
N ILE A 182 -1.07 10.08 -14.10
CA ILE A 182 -1.45 9.24 -12.94
C ILE A 182 -1.29 7.74 -13.26
N LEU A 183 -1.55 7.33 -14.50
CA LEU A 183 -1.34 5.95 -14.96
C LEU A 183 0.14 5.59 -15.23
N GLY A 184 1.08 6.52 -15.04
CA GLY A 184 2.51 6.31 -15.33
C GLY A 184 2.87 6.34 -16.82
N GLN A 185 1.95 6.77 -17.68
CA GLN A 185 2.14 6.89 -19.14
C GLN A 185 2.78 8.25 -19.47
N TYR A 186 3.97 8.52 -18.93
CA TYR A 186 4.63 9.83 -19.04
C TYR A 186 4.90 10.30 -20.48
N PRO A 187 5.31 9.45 -21.45
CA PRO A 187 5.50 9.89 -22.82
C PRO A 187 4.21 10.42 -23.47
N GLU A 188 3.10 9.75 -23.22
CA GLU A 188 1.78 10.14 -23.76
C GLU A 188 1.30 11.44 -23.11
N ALA A 189 1.40 11.53 -21.77
CA ALA A 189 1.09 12.75 -21.03
C ALA A 189 1.88 13.96 -21.55
N ASN A 190 3.18 13.76 -21.82
CA ASN A 190 4.06 14.79 -22.36
C ASN A 190 3.58 15.27 -23.75
N THR A 191 3.19 14.35 -24.63
CA THR A 191 2.61 14.69 -25.95
C THR A 191 1.33 15.51 -25.81
N TYR A 192 0.44 15.16 -24.88
CA TYR A 192 -0.78 15.91 -24.64
C TYR A 192 -0.51 17.33 -24.14
N TYR A 193 0.36 17.51 -23.14
CA TYR A 193 0.69 18.84 -22.65
C TYR A 193 1.38 19.72 -23.69
N LEU A 194 2.34 19.18 -24.45
CA LEU A 194 2.99 19.93 -25.54
C LEU A 194 1.98 20.38 -26.62
N SER A 195 1.04 19.49 -26.96
CA SER A 195 -0.04 19.82 -27.91
C SER A 195 -0.96 20.92 -27.38
N ALA A 196 -1.33 20.87 -26.10
CA ALA A 196 -2.13 21.91 -25.45
C ALA A 196 -1.37 23.23 -25.35
N GLN A 197 -0.06 23.19 -25.09
CA GLN A 197 0.81 24.36 -25.05
C GLN A 197 0.88 25.05 -26.42
N ASP A 198 1.06 24.29 -27.50
CA ASP A 198 1.06 24.81 -28.88
C ASP A 198 -0.27 25.49 -29.23
N ILE A 199 -1.40 24.87 -28.89
CA ILE A 199 -2.73 25.47 -29.08
C ILE A 199 -2.87 26.77 -28.26
N GLY A 200 -2.50 26.74 -26.97
CA GLY A 200 -2.54 27.92 -26.11
C GLY A 200 -1.71 29.08 -26.65
N SER A 201 -0.55 28.76 -27.26
CA SER A 201 0.34 29.74 -27.88
C SER A 201 -0.27 30.32 -29.16
N LYS A 202 -0.87 29.49 -30.01
CA LYS A 202 -1.61 29.91 -31.22
C LYS A 202 -2.81 30.80 -30.89
N LEU A 203 -3.52 30.50 -29.81
CA LEU A 203 -4.65 31.30 -29.34
C LEU A 203 -4.23 32.59 -28.63
N SER A 204 -2.93 32.80 -28.37
CA SER A 204 -2.46 33.87 -27.49
C SER A 204 -3.19 33.85 -26.14
N TYR A 205 -3.43 32.65 -25.59
CA TYR A 205 -4.19 32.43 -24.36
C TYR A 205 -3.28 31.84 -23.28
N PRO A 206 -2.63 32.68 -22.46
CA PRO A 206 -1.50 32.25 -21.62
C PRO A 206 -1.89 31.27 -20.50
N LYS A 207 -3.16 31.26 -20.07
CA LYS A 207 -3.64 30.31 -19.06
C LYS A 207 -3.52 28.85 -19.49
N LEU A 208 -3.75 28.53 -20.77
CA LEU A 208 -3.55 27.18 -21.30
C LEU A 208 -2.06 26.80 -21.31
N VAL A 209 -1.19 27.75 -21.68
CA VAL A 209 0.27 27.55 -21.67
C VAL A 209 0.75 27.27 -20.24
N MET A 210 0.31 28.06 -19.26
CA MET A 210 0.65 27.85 -17.85
C MET A 210 0.20 26.48 -17.33
N SER A 211 -1.03 26.05 -17.67
CA SER A 211 -1.53 24.74 -17.25
C SER A 211 -0.74 23.58 -17.88
N ALA A 212 -0.40 23.68 -19.17
CA ALA A 212 0.47 22.71 -19.83
C ALA A 212 1.88 22.66 -19.21
N LYS A 213 2.47 23.81 -18.87
CA LYS A 213 3.77 23.88 -18.18
C LYS A 213 3.74 23.23 -16.81
N SER A 214 2.69 23.47 -16.02
CA SER A 214 2.50 22.79 -14.73
C SER A 214 2.42 21.27 -14.92
N GLY A 215 1.68 20.80 -15.94
CA GLY A 215 1.63 19.39 -16.32
C GLY A 215 3.00 18.79 -16.67
N LEU A 216 3.79 19.48 -17.50
CA LEU A 216 5.14 19.06 -17.90
C LEU A 216 6.10 19.01 -16.71
N GLY A 217 6.10 20.02 -15.84
CA GLY A 217 6.88 20.02 -14.61
C GLY A 217 6.47 18.88 -13.67
N SER A 218 5.16 18.62 -13.55
CA SER A 218 4.63 17.52 -12.75
C SER A 218 5.10 16.15 -13.26
N ILE A 219 5.21 15.95 -14.58
CA ILE A 219 5.79 14.71 -15.13
C ILE A 219 7.25 14.54 -14.65
N GLN A 220 8.06 15.60 -14.69
CA GLN A 220 9.46 15.51 -14.23
C GLN A 220 9.55 15.10 -12.76
N ILE A 221 8.67 15.64 -11.90
CA ILE A 221 8.55 15.21 -10.50
C ILE A 221 8.24 13.71 -10.40
N HIS A 222 7.28 13.20 -11.17
CA HIS A 222 6.89 11.78 -11.10
C HIS A 222 7.98 10.84 -11.64
N MET A 223 8.86 11.33 -12.51
CA MET A 223 10.04 10.60 -12.99
C MET A 223 11.24 10.71 -12.04
N GLY A 224 11.13 11.42 -10.90
CA GLY A 224 12.21 11.67 -9.97
C GLY A 224 13.26 12.68 -10.46
N GLN A 225 12.96 13.44 -11.52
CA GLN A 225 13.84 14.43 -12.15
C GLN A 225 13.48 15.83 -11.64
N TYR A 226 13.57 16.04 -10.32
CA TYR A 226 13.03 17.22 -9.65
C TYR A 226 13.62 18.54 -10.15
N GLU A 227 14.93 18.59 -10.38
CA GLU A 227 15.63 19.79 -10.87
C GLU A 227 15.14 20.21 -12.26
N LEU A 228 14.72 19.25 -13.09
CA LEU A 228 14.16 19.53 -14.42
C LEU A 228 12.72 20.06 -14.36
N ALA A 229 12.03 19.94 -13.22
CA ALA A 229 10.68 20.50 -13.04
C ALA A 229 10.71 22.02 -12.78
N ILE A 230 11.75 22.50 -12.08
CA ILE A 230 11.92 23.92 -11.71
C ILE A 230 11.74 24.89 -12.88
N PRO A 231 12.43 24.75 -14.04
CA PRO A 231 12.28 25.70 -15.14
C PRO A 231 10.85 25.80 -15.67
N TYR A 232 10.08 24.71 -15.67
CA TYR A 232 8.67 24.73 -16.08
C TYR A 232 7.82 25.59 -15.15
N PHE A 233 7.96 25.43 -13.83
CA PHE A 233 7.21 26.21 -12.85
C PHE A 233 7.68 27.67 -12.75
N GLN A 234 8.97 27.94 -12.97
CA GLN A 234 9.50 29.30 -13.10
C GLN A 234 8.92 30.02 -14.32
N GLU A 235 8.83 29.35 -15.47
CA GLU A 235 8.21 29.91 -16.67
C GLU A 235 6.71 30.14 -16.45
N GLN A 236 6.01 29.21 -15.80
CA GLN A 236 4.62 29.39 -15.38
C GLN A 236 4.45 30.64 -14.49
N LEU A 237 5.30 30.81 -13.47
CA LEU A 237 5.29 31.98 -12.59
C LEU A 237 5.57 33.28 -13.36
N LYS A 238 6.49 33.24 -14.33
CA LYS A 238 6.82 34.38 -15.19
C LYS A 238 5.60 34.81 -16.00
N ILE A 239 4.94 33.87 -16.69
CA ILE A 239 3.72 34.15 -17.46
C ILE A 239 2.63 34.71 -16.54
N ALA A 240 2.40 34.11 -15.38
CA ALA A 240 1.41 34.58 -14.41
C ALA A 240 1.67 36.01 -13.93
N LYS A 241 2.95 36.40 -13.78
CA LYS A 241 3.35 37.78 -13.48
C LYS A 241 3.05 38.73 -14.64
N GLU A 242 3.39 38.34 -15.87
CA GLU A 242 3.17 39.15 -17.08
C GLU A 242 1.69 39.47 -17.31
N ILE A 243 0.79 38.51 -17.06
CA ILE A 243 -0.65 38.71 -17.21
C ILE A 243 -1.36 39.15 -15.92
N SER A 244 -0.60 39.43 -14.86
CA SER A 244 -1.13 39.81 -13.54
C SER A 244 -2.15 38.82 -12.94
N ASP A 245 -2.02 37.53 -13.26
CA ASP A 245 -2.89 36.46 -12.77
C ASP A 245 -2.44 35.99 -11.38
N ASN A 246 -3.14 36.45 -10.35
CA ASN A 246 -2.81 36.09 -8.97
C ASN A 246 -3.04 34.60 -8.67
N LEU A 247 -4.07 33.97 -9.25
CA LEU A 247 -4.31 32.53 -9.08
C LEU A 247 -3.20 31.72 -9.77
N GLY A 248 -2.79 32.14 -10.96
CA GLY A 248 -1.63 31.55 -11.66
C GLY A 248 -0.33 31.67 -10.87
N LYS A 249 -0.09 32.82 -10.20
CA LYS A 249 1.09 33.00 -9.32
C LYS A 249 1.05 32.06 -8.13
N ILE A 250 -0.11 31.95 -7.46
CA ILE A 250 -0.30 31.04 -6.31
C ILE A 250 0.03 29.60 -6.73
N GLN A 251 -0.52 29.13 -7.84
CA GLN A 251 -0.28 27.76 -8.32
C GLN A 251 1.20 27.52 -8.64
N ALA A 252 1.84 28.43 -9.38
CA ALA A 252 3.25 28.26 -9.74
C ALA A 252 4.19 28.30 -8.52
N LEU A 253 3.89 29.15 -7.53
CA LEU A 253 4.62 29.20 -6.26
C LEU A 253 4.39 27.95 -5.41
N ALA A 254 3.18 27.39 -5.42
CA ALA A 254 2.88 26.13 -4.75
C ALA A 254 3.69 24.98 -5.36
N ASP A 255 3.70 24.89 -6.70
CA ASP A 255 4.45 23.88 -7.45
C ASP A 255 5.96 24.02 -7.24
N LEU A 256 6.48 25.26 -7.24
CA LEU A 256 7.87 25.56 -6.88
C LEU A 256 8.21 25.14 -5.45
N GLY A 257 7.37 25.49 -4.48
CA GLY A 257 7.62 25.11 -3.10
C GLY A 257 7.59 23.60 -2.88
N ASN A 258 6.72 22.88 -3.61
CA ASN A 258 6.67 21.42 -3.57
C ASN A 258 7.96 20.80 -4.14
N VAL A 259 8.46 21.28 -5.29
CA VAL A 259 9.71 20.75 -5.86
C VAL A 259 10.93 21.11 -5.01
N TYR A 260 11.00 22.32 -4.45
CA TYR A 260 12.07 22.71 -3.52
C TYR A 260 12.10 21.81 -2.28
N SER A 261 10.93 21.47 -1.73
CA SER A 261 10.81 20.50 -0.64
C SER A 261 11.34 19.11 -1.01
N LEU A 262 11.13 18.65 -2.25
CA LEU A 262 11.59 17.34 -2.72
C LEU A 262 13.11 17.26 -2.93
N ILE A 263 13.75 18.36 -3.33
CA ILE A 263 15.23 18.42 -3.47
C ILE A 263 15.95 18.79 -2.17
N GLY A 264 15.21 19.03 -1.08
CA GLY A 264 15.76 19.38 0.24
C GLY A 264 16.10 20.86 0.43
N ASP A 265 15.72 21.73 -0.51
CA ASP A 265 15.84 23.20 -0.35
C ASP A 265 14.63 23.73 0.43
N HIS A 266 14.64 23.46 1.74
CA HIS A 266 13.51 23.78 2.62
C HIS A 266 13.29 25.30 2.77
N GLU A 267 14.34 26.10 2.67
CA GLU A 267 14.23 27.57 2.76
C GLU A 267 13.49 28.13 1.54
N ALA A 268 13.87 27.75 0.32
CA ALA A 268 13.18 28.16 -0.89
C ALA A 268 11.74 27.62 -0.94
N ALA A 269 11.50 26.43 -0.38
CA ALA A 269 10.16 25.86 -0.26
C ALA A 269 9.24 26.71 0.62
N VAL A 270 9.68 27.02 1.84
CA VAL A 270 8.94 27.87 2.79
C VAL A 270 8.71 29.25 2.21
N GLU A 271 9.73 29.87 1.60
CA GLU A 271 9.59 31.18 0.97
C GLU A 271 8.50 31.17 -0.12
N SER A 272 8.55 30.19 -1.02
CA SER A 272 7.58 30.06 -2.12
C SER A 272 6.15 29.91 -1.60
N HIS A 273 5.93 29.01 -0.63
CA HIS A 273 4.61 28.79 -0.03
C HIS A 273 4.11 30.00 0.78
N LEU A 274 4.99 30.72 1.49
CA LEU A 274 4.62 31.94 2.22
C LEU A 274 4.25 33.10 1.28
N ILE A 275 4.93 33.25 0.14
CA ILE A 275 4.55 34.26 -0.86
C ILE A 275 3.17 33.92 -1.43
N ALA A 276 2.91 32.65 -1.75
CA ALA A 276 1.60 32.21 -2.21
C ALA A 276 0.51 32.48 -1.17
N LEU A 277 0.76 32.16 0.10
CA LEU A 277 -0.15 32.43 1.23
C LEU A 277 -0.46 33.93 1.39
N LYS A 278 0.55 34.80 1.22
CA LYS A 278 0.33 36.25 1.24
C LYS A 278 -0.57 36.71 0.10
N ILE A 279 -0.38 36.15 -1.10
CA ILE A 279 -1.24 36.49 -2.25
C ILE A 279 -2.67 36.02 -1.99
N THR A 280 -2.88 34.79 -1.48
CA THR A 280 -4.24 34.29 -1.17
C THR A 280 -4.96 35.19 -0.17
N HIS A 281 -4.23 35.68 0.85
CA HIS A 281 -4.78 36.63 1.81
C HIS A 281 -5.14 37.97 1.15
N LEU A 282 -4.27 38.52 0.30
CA LEU A 282 -4.49 39.80 -0.39
C LEU A 282 -5.69 39.81 -1.33
N ILE A 283 -6.01 38.67 -1.94
CA ILE A 283 -7.16 38.54 -2.85
C ILE A 283 -8.40 37.97 -2.17
N GLU A 284 -8.39 37.85 -0.84
CA GLU A 284 -9.49 37.27 -0.05
C GLU A 284 -9.92 35.88 -0.55
N ASN A 285 -8.94 35.02 -0.87
CA ASN A 285 -9.15 33.64 -1.31
C ASN A 285 -8.88 32.64 -0.17
N PRO A 286 -9.89 32.33 0.67
CA PRO A 286 -9.74 31.39 1.78
C PRO A 286 -9.48 29.94 1.31
N GLU A 287 -9.90 29.57 0.09
CA GLU A 287 -9.59 28.24 -0.47
C GLU A 287 -8.10 28.08 -0.73
N GLY A 288 -7.51 29.07 -1.41
CA GLY A 288 -6.07 29.11 -1.62
C GLY A 288 -5.30 29.18 -0.29
N GLU A 289 -5.81 29.92 0.69
CA GLU A 289 -5.21 30.01 2.03
C GLU A 289 -5.15 28.64 2.72
N ALA A 290 -6.28 27.91 2.76
CA ALA A 290 -6.33 26.57 3.35
C ALA A 290 -5.33 25.61 2.69
N LYS A 291 -5.22 25.64 1.36
CA LYS A 291 -4.27 24.82 0.58
C LYS A 291 -2.82 25.19 0.90
N MET A 292 -2.47 26.49 0.91
CA MET A 292 -1.10 26.92 1.20
C MET A 292 -0.68 26.59 2.63
N LEU A 293 -1.61 26.65 3.59
CA LEU A 293 -1.37 26.20 4.96
C LEU A 293 -1.11 24.69 5.05
N LEU A 294 -1.77 23.85 4.24
CA LEU A 294 -1.43 22.42 4.14
C LEU A 294 -0.01 22.22 3.60
N HIS A 295 0.36 22.94 2.53
CA HIS A 295 1.70 22.86 1.95
C HIS A 295 2.79 23.30 2.94
N LEU A 296 2.60 24.41 3.65
CA LEU A 296 3.51 24.82 4.73
C LEU A 296 3.60 23.77 5.83
N GLY A 297 2.46 23.23 6.27
CA GLY A 297 2.43 22.15 7.25
C GLY A 297 3.25 20.93 6.80
N PHE A 298 3.19 20.58 5.52
CA PHE A 298 3.97 19.49 4.94
C PHE A 298 5.47 19.81 4.86
N THR A 299 5.83 21.03 4.46
CA THR A 299 7.22 21.49 4.41
C THR A 299 7.87 21.49 5.80
N PHE A 300 7.16 21.93 6.85
CA PHE A 300 7.63 21.84 8.23
C PHE A 300 7.64 20.41 8.77
N TYR A 301 6.73 19.55 8.31
CA TYR A 301 6.74 18.13 8.63
C TYR A 301 8.01 17.42 8.13
N ILE A 302 8.42 17.69 6.88
CA ILE A 302 9.66 17.12 6.31
C ILE A 302 10.88 17.58 7.11
N GLN A 303 10.88 18.83 7.58
CA GLN A 303 11.92 19.39 8.46
C GLN A 303 11.86 18.85 9.89
N GLN A 304 10.91 17.95 10.20
CA GLN A 304 10.66 17.39 11.54
C GLN A 304 10.25 18.43 12.60
N GLU A 305 9.83 19.63 12.17
CA GLU A 305 9.26 20.66 13.02
C GLU A 305 7.77 20.41 13.28
N TYR A 306 7.45 19.30 13.96
CA TYR A 306 6.07 18.81 14.09
C TYR A 306 5.12 19.81 14.77
N ARG A 307 5.59 20.64 15.71
CA ARG A 307 4.76 21.66 16.36
C ARG A 307 4.34 22.76 15.38
N ALA A 308 5.27 23.24 14.54
CA ALA A 308 4.96 24.21 13.50
C ALA A 308 4.01 23.61 12.46
N ALA A 309 4.27 22.39 12.02
CA ALA A 309 3.41 21.66 11.09
C ALA A 309 1.97 21.54 11.61
N ILE A 310 1.77 21.10 12.86
CA ILE A 310 0.44 21.02 13.48
C ILE A 310 -0.26 22.37 13.53
N SER A 311 0.47 23.46 13.83
CA SER A 311 -0.10 24.82 13.85
C SER A 311 -0.70 25.19 12.48
N PHE A 312 0.06 24.99 11.40
CA PHE A 312 -0.41 25.26 10.05
C PHE A 312 -1.57 24.35 9.63
N TYR A 313 -1.51 23.05 9.93
CA TYR A 313 -2.61 22.15 9.64
C TYR A 313 -3.89 22.51 10.42
N LYS A 314 -3.80 22.97 11.68
CA LYS A 314 -4.97 23.42 12.45
C LYS A 314 -5.57 24.72 11.90
N GLN A 315 -4.76 25.63 11.39
CA GLN A 315 -5.25 26.82 10.70
C GLN A 315 -5.99 26.44 9.42
N SER A 316 -5.40 25.55 8.60
CA SER A 316 -6.06 25.01 7.41
C SER A 316 -7.39 24.34 7.77
N LEU A 317 -7.41 23.47 8.78
CA LEU A 317 -8.61 22.81 9.29
C LEU A 317 -9.72 23.79 9.67
N THR A 318 -9.36 24.89 10.33
CA THR A 318 -10.34 25.90 10.76
C THR A 318 -10.99 26.57 9.54
N ILE A 319 -10.17 26.95 8.55
CA ILE A 319 -10.65 27.58 7.33
C ILE A 319 -11.48 26.58 6.53
N SER A 320 -10.93 25.41 6.20
CA SER A 320 -11.59 24.40 5.35
C SER A 320 -12.94 23.97 5.93
N ARG A 321 -13.03 23.76 7.25
CA ARG A 321 -14.30 23.48 7.92
C ARG A 321 -15.30 24.64 7.84
N SER A 322 -14.83 25.88 8.01
CA SER A 322 -15.71 27.06 8.01
C SER A 322 -16.34 27.34 6.64
N ILE A 323 -15.62 27.02 5.55
CA ILE A 323 -16.07 27.25 4.18
C ILE A 323 -16.47 25.97 3.45
N GLY A 324 -16.44 24.81 4.11
CA GLY A 324 -16.96 23.54 3.58
C GLY A 324 -16.06 22.85 2.54
N LEU A 325 -14.74 23.02 2.65
CA LEU A 325 -13.76 22.32 1.80
C LEU A 325 -13.48 20.92 2.34
N LEU A 326 -14.29 19.94 1.92
CA LEU A 326 -14.27 18.60 2.51
C LEU A 326 -12.93 17.86 2.34
N LEU A 327 -12.27 18.03 1.20
CA LEU A 327 -10.99 17.36 0.91
C LEU A 327 -9.86 17.92 1.78
N GLU A 328 -9.73 19.24 1.84
CA GLU A 328 -8.74 19.93 2.67
C GLU A 328 -9.01 19.74 4.16
N GLU A 329 -10.28 19.70 4.59
CA GLU A 329 -10.66 19.35 5.96
C GLU A 329 -10.19 17.94 6.32
N ALA A 330 -10.46 16.95 5.47
CA ALA A 330 -10.05 15.57 5.68
C ALA A 330 -8.53 15.44 5.77
N GLU A 331 -7.79 16.10 4.87
CA GLU A 331 -6.34 16.08 4.87
C GLU A 331 -5.76 16.75 6.13
N ALA A 332 -6.27 17.92 6.51
CA ALA A 332 -5.82 18.59 7.71
C ALA A 332 -6.09 17.75 8.98
N LEU A 333 -7.26 17.11 9.08
CA LEU A 333 -7.59 16.20 10.18
C LEU A 333 -6.62 15.02 10.26
N ALA A 334 -6.37 14.35 9.13
CA ALA A 334 -5.46 13.22 9.06
C ALA A 334 -4.05 13.62 9.48
N ARG A 335 -3.53 14.74 8.96
CA ARG A 335 -2.19 15.25 9.29
C ARG A 335 -2.07 15.65 10.76
N VAL A 336 -3.04 16.35 11.31
CA VAL A 336 -3.06 16.69 12.75
C VAL A 336 -3.09 15.43 13.60
N GLY A 337 -3.96 14.47 13.27
CA GLY A 337 -4.08 13.21 14.00
C GLY A 337 -2.76 12.42 14.03
N VAL A 338 -2.09 12.29 12.88
CA VAL A 338 -0.80 11.60 12.79
C VAL A 338 0.29 12.32 13.59
N LEU A 339 0.38 13.65 13.52
CA LEU A 339 1.45 14.40 14.19
C LEU A 339 1.26 14.57 15.69
N GLU A 340 0.03 14.72 16.18
CA GLU A 340 -0.23 14.80 17.63
C GLU A 340 0.22 13.52 18.33
N ARG A 341 -0.01 12.35 17.71
CA ARG A 341 0.50 11.04 18.17
C ARG A 341 2.04 10.99 18.19
N LYS A 342 2.72 11.60 17.22
CA LYS A 342 4.20 11.63 17.17
C LYS A 342 4.83 12.49 18.26
N LEU A 343 4.13 13.51 18.74
CA LEU A 343 4.64 14.44 19.77
C LEU A 343 4.44 13.96 21.20
N ASP A 344 3.41 13.14 21.44
CA ASP A 344 3.12 12.57 22.75
C ASP A 344 2.54 11.15 22.54
N ASP A 345 3.20 10.15 23.10
CA ASP A 345 2.84 8.73 22.97
C ASP A 345 1.83 8.27 24.05
N SER A 346 1.19 9.22 24.74
CA SER A 346 0.17 8.92 25.72
C SER A 346 -1.04 8.21 25.10
N ARG A 347 -1.78 7.45 25.91
CA ARG A 347 -3.02 6.80 25.44
C ARG A 347 -4.05 7.82 24.96
N GLY A 348 -4.11 9.00 25.60
CA GLY A 348 -5.06 10.05 25.24
C GLY A 348 -4.82 10.65 23.86
N THR A 349 -3.57 10.78 23.42
CA THR A 349 -3.25 11.27 22.08
C THR A 349 -3.51 10.23 21.00
N LYS A 350 -3.34 8.93 21.29
CA LYS A 350 -3.73 7.84 20.38
C LYS A 350 -5.25 7.80 20.14
N GLU A 351 -6.05 7.94 21.20
CA GLU A 351 -7.52 8.03 21.08
C GLU A 351 -7.93 9.28 20.27
N SER A 352 -7.36 10.45 20.61
CA SER A 352 -7.57 11.71 19.88
C SER A 352 -7.11 11.65 18.40
N SER A 353 -6.06 10.88 18.11
CA SER A 353 -5.56 10.63 16.76
C SER A 353 -6.54 9.78 15.96
N LEU A 354 -7.00 8.67 16.54
CA LEU A 354 -8.02 7.81 15.93
C LEU A 354 -9.31 8.60 15.66
N ASP A 355 -9.79 9.43 16.59
CA ASP A 355 -10.99 10.25 16.37
C ASP A 355 -10.88 11.17 15.15
N LYS A 356 -9.70 11.79 14.95
CA LYS A 356 -9.44 12.64 13.77
C LYS A 356 -9.32 11.80 12.49
N LEU A 357 -8.65 10.65 12.55
CA LEU A 357 -8.51 9.76 11.41
C LEU A 357 -9.86 9.15 10.98
N HIS A 358 -10.77 8.85 11.92
CA HIS A 358 -12.14 8.43 11.59
C HIS A 358 -12.93 9.55 10.91
N GLN A 359 -12.81 10.79 11.39
CA GLN A 359 -13.44 11.95 10.73
C GLN A 359 -12.87 12.15 9.32
N ALA A 360 -11.55 12.09 9.16
CA ALA A 360 -10.90 12.17 7.85
C ALA A 360 -11.36 11.05 6.91
N LEU A 361 -11.41 9.80 7.38
CA LEU A 361 -11.89 8.66 6.60
C LEU A 361 -13.35 8.83 6.17
N TYR A 362 -14.21 9.33 7.04
CA TYR A 362 -15.60 9.62 6.71
C TYR A 362 -15.69 10.68 5.59
N LEU A 363 -14.90 11.74 5.69
CA LEU A 363 -14.89 12.80 4.67
C LEU A 363 -14.29 12.31 3.34
N PHE A 364 -13.18 11.56 3.35
CA PHE A 364 -12.62 10.99 2.12
C PHE A 364 -13.59 10.03 1.44
N LYS A 365 -14.34 9.21 2.21
CA LYS A 365 -15.43 8.38 1.68
C LYS A 365 -16.57 9.19 1.09
N LYS A 366 -16.97 10.29 1.74
CA LYS A 366 -18.02 11.19 1.25
C LYS A 366 -17.62 11.85 -0.07
N VAL A 367 -16.35 12.23 -0.19
CA VAL A 367 -15.78 12.85 -1.38
C VAL A 367 -15.43 11.79 -2.46
N GLY A 368 -15.35 10.51 -2.10
CA GLY A 368 -14.98 9.42 -3.00
C GLY A 368 -13.48 9.36 -3.31
N SER A 369 -12.61 9.98 -2.51
CA SER A 369 -11.15 9.90 -2.70
C SER A 369 -10.60 8.58 -2.17
N ARG A 370 -10.71 7.52 -2.97
CA ARG A 370 -10.30 6.16 -2.57
C ARG A 370 -8.81 6.04 -2.26
N SER A 371 -7.95 6.78 -2.96
CA SER A 371 -6.51 6.78 -2.65
C SER A 371 -6.20 7.34 -1.26
N ASP A 372 -6.90 8.39 -0.85
CA ASP A 372 -6.73 8.97 0.49
C ASP A 372 -7.36 8.10 1.58
N GLU A 373 -8.49 7.42 1.28
CA GLU A 373 -9.04 6.40 2.17
C GLU A 373 -8.01 5.33 2.50
N ALA A 374 -7.31 4.79 1.50
CA ALA A 374 -6.28 3.76 1.69
C ALA A 374 -5.14 4.27 2.58
N ARG A 375 -4.68 5.50 2.37
CA ARG A 375 -3.64 6.14 3.18
C ARG A 375 -4.10 6.32 4.63
N VAL A 376 -5.30 6.85 4.86
CA VAL A 376 -5.82 7.04 6.22
C VAL A 376 -6.05 5.70 6.92
N LEU A 377 -6.54 4.67 6.21
CA LEU A 377 -6.69 3.32 6.75
C LEU A 377 -5.34 2.70 7.14
N LYS A 378 -4.28 2.94 6.37
CA LYS A 378 -2.91 2.55 6.76
C LYS A 378 -2.49 3.26 8.05
N GLU A 379 -2.65 4.57 8.14
CA GLU A 379 -2.31 5.35 9.35
C GLU A 379 -3.12 4.87 10.58
N MET A 380 -4.41 4.60 10.40
CA MET A 380 -5.26 4.01 11.45
C MET A 380 -4.74 2.63 11.86
N ALA A 381 -4.33 1.79 10.92
CA ALA A 381 -3.77 0.48 11.21
C ALA A 381 -2.51 0.58 12.07
N GLU A 382 -1.63 1.55 11.79
CA GLU A 382 -0.45 1.84 12.62
C GLU A 382 -0.85 2.28 14.05
N VAL A 383 -1.83 3.18 14.18
CA VAL A 383 -2.27 3.66 15.50
C VAL A 383 -2.93 2.53 16.31
N TYR A 384 -3.72 1.67 15.66
CA TYR A 384 -4.30 0.48 16.31
C TYR A 384 -3.23 -0.52 16.73
N ASP A 385 -2.20 -0.72 15.89
CA ASP A 385 -1.06 -1.59 16.17
C ASP A 385 -0.32 -1.14 17.43
N GLU A 386 -0.04 0.16 17.53
CA GLU A 386 0.60 0.81 18.69
C GLU A 386 -0.28 0.81 19.94
N SER A 387 -1.59 0.86 19.77
CA SER A 387 -2.58 0.74 20.85
C SER A 387 -2.86 -0.70 21.27
N ARG A 388 -2.19 -1.68 20.63
CA ARG A 388 -2.35 -3.13 20.81
C ARG A 388 -3.75 -3.65 20.46
N ASP A 389 -4.54 -2.91 19.67
CA ASP A 389 -5.78 -3.42 19.08
C ASP A 389 -5.48 -4.09 17.74
N LYS A 390 -4.83 -5.27 17.80
CA LYS A 390 -4.40 -6.01 16.61
C LYS A 390 -5.57 -6.40 15.71
N LYS A 391 -6.79 -6.56 16.26
CA LYS A 391 -7.97 -6.93 15.47
C LYS A 391 -8.36 -5.78 14.55
N LEU A 392 -8.44 -4.56 15.07
CA LEU A 392 -8.73 -3.37 14.26
C LEU A 392 -7.56 -3.01 13.35
N ALA A 393 -6.31 -3.20 13.81
CA ALA A 393 -5.13 -3.00 12.98
C ALA A 393 -5.15 -3.88 11.72
N ILE A 394 -5.41 -5.19 11.86
CA ILE A 394 -5.52 -6.11 10.72
C ILE A 394 -6.68 -5.71 9.81
N LYS A 395 -7.83 -5.32 10.36
CA LYS A 395 -9.00 -4.92 9.56
C LYS A 395 -8.67 -3.70 8.71
N ALA A 396 -8.18 -2.62 9.33
CA ALA A 396 -7.81 -1.39 8.65
C ALA A 396 -6.71 -1.62 7.61
N CYS A 397 -5.70 -2.43 7.94
CA CYS A 397 -4.60 -2.76 7.02
C CYS A 397 -5.07 -3.56 5.81
N LYS A 398 -6.02 -4.50 5.99
CA LYS A 398 -6.62 -5.26 4.87
C LYS A 398 -7.43 -4.37 3.95
N GLU A 399 -8.26 -3.48 4.50
CA GLU A 399 -9.04 -2.53 3.71
C GLU A 399 -8.11 -1.58 2.94
N ALA A 400 -7.06 -1.06 3.57
CA ALA A 400 -6.04 -0.24 2.90
C ALA A 400 -5.35 -0.99 1.75
N LEU A 401 -4.95 -2.24 1.97
CA LEU A 401 -4.25 -3.07 0.99
C LEU A 401 -5.13 -3.44 -0.20
N GLU A 402 -6.43 -3.69 0.03
CA GLU A 402 -7.40 -3.97 -1.04
C GLU A 402 -7.51 -2.78 -1.99
N ILE A 403 -7.72 -1.58 -1.45
CA ILE A 403 -7.79 -0.35 -2.24
C ILE A 403 -6.45 -0.07 -2.94
N ALA A 404 -5.33 -0.24 -2.24
CA ALA A 404 -4.00 -0.03 -2.82
C ALA A 404 -3.70 -0.97 -3.99
N ARG A 405 -4.16 -2.24 -3.93
CA ARG A 405 -4.04 -3.20 -5.05
C ARG A 405 -4.92 -2.84 -6.23
N GLU A 406 -6.17 -2.45 -5.95
CA GLU A 406 -7.13 -2.05 -6.98
C GLU A 406 -6.62 -0.86 -7.79
N LEU A 407 -6.10 0.16 -7.09
CA LEU A 407 -5.63 1.41 -7.67
C LEU A 407 -4.12 1.40 -8.01
N LYS A 408 -3.42 0.29 -7.77
CA LYS A 408 -1.96 0.15 -7.96
C LYS A 408 -1.14 1.24 -7.27
N LEU A 409 -1.52 1.59 -6.04
CA LEU A 409 -0.88 2.67 -5.28
C LEU A 409 0.49 2.22 -4.72
N PRO A 410 1.49 3.11 -4.67
CA PRO A 410 2.81 2.80 -4.09
C PRO A 410 2.76 2.32 -2.63
N ILE A 411 1.75 2.75 -1.87
CA ILE A 411 1.55 2.35 -0.46
C ILE A 411 1.22 0.85 -0.30
N GLN A 412 1.01 0.10 -1.39
CA GLN A 412 0.76 -1.33 -1.35
C GLN A 412 1.87 -2.07 -0.60
N GLU A 413 3.13 -1.72 -0.84
CA GLU A 413 4.27 -2.37 -0.19
C GLU A 413 4.29 -2.09 1.32
N ASP A 414 4.05 -0.83 1.71
CA ASP A 414 3.94 -0.44 3.12
C ASP A 414 2.79 -1.15 3.83
N CYS A 415 1.62 -1.24 3.18
CA CYS A 415 0.48 -1.96 3.73
C CYS A 415 0.79 -3.45 3.88
N LEU A 416 1.50 -4.06 2.93
CA LEU A 416 1.93 -5.46 3.01
C LEU A 416 2.92 -5.66 4.17
N LYS A 417 3.93 -4.81 4.29
CA LYS A 417 4.91 -4.82 5.40
C LYS A 417 4.22 -4.69 6.74
N LEU A 418 3.29 -3.74 6.87
CA LEU A 418 2.52 -3.54 8.08
C LEU A 418 1.64 -4.76 8.39
N ALA A 419 0.98 -5.36 7.39
CA ALA A 419 0.19 -6.57 7.57
C ALA A 419 1.04 -7.76 8.05
N ILE A 420 2.22 -7.96 7.45
CA ILE A 420 3.16 -9.01 7.84
C ILE A 420 3.65 -8.75 9.25
N LYS A 421 4.07 -7.52 9.58
CA LYS A 421 4.49 -7.14 10.94
C LYS A 421 3.39 -7.46 11.95
N ILE A 422 2.15 -7.03 11.70
CA ILE A 422 1.03 -7.25 12.62
C ILE A 422 0.71 -8.76 12.76
N ASP A 423 0.77 -9.55 11.67
CA ASP A 423 0.48 -10.98 11.72
C ASP A 423 1.64 -11.78 12.34
N VAL A 424 2.89 -11.40 12.08
CA VAL A 424 4.08 -11.91 12.76
C VAL A 424 3.98 -11.58 14.24
N GLU A 425 3.67 -10.35 14.65
CA GLU A 425 3.53 -9.98 16.05
C GLU A 425 2.35 -10.69 16.73
N LYS A 426 1.24 -10.90 16.03
CA LYS A 426 0.11 -11.69 16.52
C LYS A 426 0.48 -13.16 16.69
N ASN A 427 1.24 -13.70 15.75
CA ASN A 427 1.78 -15.05 15.86
C ASN A 427 2.79 -15.07 17.01
N VAL A 428 3.71 -14.11 17.12
CA VAL A 428 4.66 -13.94 18.22
C VAL A 428 3.96 -13.76 19.55
N GLU A 429 2.83 -13.04 19.67
CA GLU A 429 2.03 -12.93 20.90
C GLU A 429 1.33 -14.26 21.24
N LYS A 430 0.88 -14.98 20.21
CA LYS A 430 0.38 -16.35 20.36
C LYS A 430 1.49 -17.32 20.81
N LEU A 431 2.73 -17.01 20.44
CA LEU A 431 3.97 -17.73 20.77
C LEU A 431 4.63 -17.22 22.07
N SER A 432 4.29 -16.00 22.53
CA SER A 432 4.81 -15.30 23.72
C SER A 432 3.94 -15.49 24.94
N LYS A 433 2.88 -16.33 24.85
CA LYS A 433 2.44 -17.08 26.01
C LYS A 433 3.66 -17.81 26.55
N THR A 434 4.23 -17.26 27.63
CA THR A 434 5.47 -17.69 28.27
C THR A 434 5.60 -19.21 28.19
N ARG A 435 6.55 -19.70 27.38
CA ARG A 435 6.80 -21.13 27.23
C ARG A 435 7.25 -21.65 28.58
N MET A 436 6.33 -22.25 29.34
CA MET A 436 6.68 -22.86 30.61
C MET A 436 7.35 -24.20 30.34
N PHE A 437 8.67 -24.21 30.43
CA PHE A 437 9.45 -25.44 30.48
C PHE A 437 9.47 -25.94 31.93
N ARG A 438 9.27 -27.24 32.11
CA ARG A 438 9.62 -27.90 33.37
C ARG A 438 10.99 -28.53 33.21
N GLU A 439 11.97 -27.99 33.93
CA GLU A 439 13.29 -28.61 34.00
C GLU A 439 13.21 -29.90 34.82
N ILE A 440 13.82 -30.98 34.30
CA ILE A 440 13.86 -32.30 34.94
C ILE A 440 15.26 -32.89 34.84
N ASP A 441 15.65 -33.65 35.86
CA ASP A 441 16.95 -34.30 35.96
C ASP A 441 17.01 -35.65 35.23
N LEU A 442 18.25 -36.11 34.99
CA LEU A 442 18.50 -37.35 34.26
C LEU A 442 17.89 -38.63 34.89
N LYS A 443 17.56 -38.59 36.18
CA LYS A 443 16.96 -39.74 36.86
C LYS A 443 15.43 -39.81 36.70
N GLU A 444 14.79 -38.67 36.43
CA GLU A 444 13.32 -38.59 36.30
C GLU A 444 12.80 -38.93 34.89
N PHE A 445 13.71 -39.03 33.90
CA PHE A 445 13.35 -39.20 32.48
C PHE A 445 13.72 -40.57 31.89
N ASP A 446 14.22 -41.53 32.67
CA ASP A 446 14.71 -42.81 32.11
C ASP A 446 13.62 -43.54 31.29
N TRP A 447 12.36 -43.43 31.72
CA TRP A 447 11.18 -43.94 31.01
C TRP A 447 10.88 -43.22 29.68
N LEU A 448 11.32 -41.97 29.49
CA LEU A 448 11.07 -41.19 28.27
C LEU A 448 11.98 -41.59 27.11
N LYS A 449 13.18 -42.11 27.40
CA LYS A 449 14.19 -42.46 26.39
C LYS A 449 13.65 -43.40 25.33
N ASP A 450 12.90 -44.42 25.75
CA ASP A 450 12.36 -45.43 24.83
C ASP A 450 11.06 -45.00 24.14
N GLU A 451 10.45 -43.87 24.53
CA GLU A 451 9.20 -43.37 23.96
C GLU A 451 9.39 -42.35 22.82
N ILE A 452 10.60 -41.80 22.62
CA ILE A 452 10.83 -40.78 21.59
C ILE A 452 10.77 -41.38 20.18
N ASP A 453 9.98 -40.78 19.31
CA ASP A 453 9.86 -41.20 17.91
C ASP A 453 10.92 -40.53 17.05
N ILE A 454 11.14 -39.22 17.24
CA ILE A 454 12.00 -38.39 16.38
C ILE A 454 12.88 -37.46 17.20
N VAL A 455 14.06 -37.17 16.64
CA VAL A 455 14.94 -36.09 17.10
C VAL A 455 14.99 -35.01 16.02
N LEU A 456 14.69 -33.77 16.41
CA LEU A 456 14.86 -32.57 15.60
C LEU A 456 16.16 -31.87 16.00
N ILE A 457 17.01 -31.59 15.02
CA ILE A 457 18.30 -30.91 15.23
C ILE A 457 18.28 -29.56 14.51
N THR A 458 18.69 -28.52 15.22
CA THR A 458 18.87 -27.15 14.71
C THR A 458 20.29 -26.67 15.01
N ALA A 459 20.78 -25.65 14.32
CA ALA A 459 22.12 -25.07 14.48
C ALA A 459 22.10 -23.67 15.12
N THR A 460 21.05 -22.87 14.86
CA THR A 460 20.96 -21.49 15.37
C THR A 460 19.81 -21.30 16.38
N ASN A 461 19.84 -20.19 17.12
CA ASN A 461 18.74 -19.84 18.02
C ASN A 461 17.44 -19.53 17.26
N ILE A 462 17.53 -18.95 16.05
CA ILE A 462 16.37 -18.65 15.21
C ILE A 462 15.68 -19.96 14.79
N GLU A 463 16.47 -20.93 14.35
CA GLU A 463 15.98 -22.26 13.98
C GLU A 463 15.39 -23.02 15.18
N LEU A 464 16.12 -23.04 16.31
CA LEU A 464 15.64 -23.66 17.55
C LEU A 464 14.31 -23.08 17.96
N ASN A 465 14.19 -21.75 17.98
CA ASN A 465 12.96 -21.08 18.33
C ASN A 465 11.83 -21.55 17.40
N ALA A 466 11.99 -21.43 16.08
CA ALA A 466 10.96 -21.82 15.12
C ALA A 466 10.43 -23.27 15.33
N VAL A 467 11.29 -24.21 15.71
CA VAL A 467 10.86 -25.58 16.08
C VAL A 467 10.08 -25.59 17.39
N LEU A 468 10.58 -24.91 18.43
CA LEU A 468 9.92 -24.83 19.74
C LEU A 468 8.56 -24.11 19.68
N ASP A 469 8.37 -23.17 18.76
CA ASP A 469 7.06 -22.55 18.45
C ASP A 469 5.99 -23.57 18.07
N ASN A 470 6.41 -24.72 17.52
CA ASN A 470 5.54 -25.79 17.07
C ASN A 470 5.57 -27.02 18.01
N LEU A 471 6.36 -26.97 19.08
CA LEU A 471 6.45 -28.03 20.07
C LEU A 471 5.35 -27.88 21.12
N LYS A 472 4.49 -28.90 21.23
CA LYS A 472 3.41 -28.94 22.23
C LYS A 472 3.83 -29.72 23.47
N PRO A 473 3.13 -29.58 24.61
CA PRO A 473 3.37 -30.41 25.79
C PRO A 473 3.41 -31.90 25.49
N TYR A 474 4.22 -32.62 26.25
CA TYR A 474 4.40 -34.07 26.06
C TYR A 474 3.05 -34.81 26.21
N PRO A 475 2.73 -35.80 25.35
CA PRO A 475 1.46 -36.51 25.44
C PRO A 475 1.25 -37.09 26.85
N THR A 476 0.05 -36.93 27.42
CA THR A 476 -0.31 -37.29 28.82
C THR A 476 0.22 -36.35 29.93
N LYS A 477 1.01 -35.32 29.59
CA LYS A 477 1.54 -34.32 30.53
C LYS A 477 1.16 -32.90 30.10
N LYS A 478 1.19 -31.95 31.03
CA LYS A 478 0.81 -30.54 30.79
C LYS A 478 2.00 -29.63 30.43
N ASN A 479 3.23 -30.14 30.42
CA ASN A 479 4.45 -29.34 30.24
C ASN A 479 5.28 -29.81 29.04
N ILE A 480 6.09 -28.90 28.49
CA ILE A 480 7.28 -29.22 27.70
C ILE A 480 8.42 -29.40 28.70
N PHE A 481 9.22 -30.45 28.55
CA PHE A 481 10.34 -30.68 29.46
C PHE A 481 11.64 -30.16 28.87
N LYS A 482 12.54 -29.71 29.73
CA LYS A 482 13.88 -29.25 29.35
C LYS A 482 14.90 -30.01 30.18
N ILE A 483 15.89 -30.59 29.52
CA ILE A 483 16.90 -31.45 30.14
C ILE A 483 18.28 -30.98 29.71
N PHE A 484 19.21 -30.93 30.66
CA PHE A 484 20.62 -30.67 30.39
C PHE A 484 21.38 -31.99 30.53
N GLU A 485 22.09 -32.40 29.49
CA GLU A 485 22.88 -33.64 29.50
C GLU A 485 24.19 -33.44 28.73
N GLY A 486 25.29 -33.42 29.47
CA GLY A 486 26.58 -32.95 28.95
C GLY A 486 26.49 -31.49 28.46
N PRO A 487 27.04 -31.16 27.28
CA PRO A 487 26.98 -29.81 26.71
C PRO A 487 25.63 -29.49 26.04
N GLU A 488 24.73 -30.47 25.92
CA GLU A 488 23.51 -30.36 25.12
C GLU A 488 22.27 -30.05 25.98
N THR A 489 21.34 -29.30 25.39
CA THR A 489 20.02 -29.01 25.98
C THR A 489 18.94 -29.64 25.12
N TYR A 490 18.14 -30.53 25.73
CA TYR A 490 17.05 -31.23 25.08
C TYR A 490 15.69 -30.67 25.50
N TYR A 491 14.84 -30.40 24.52
CA TYR A 491 13.44 -30.00 24.74
C TYR A 491 12.51 -31.13 24.30
N LEU A 492 11.71 -31.64 25.24
CA LEU A 492 10.84 -32.79 25.00
C LEU A 492 9.39 -32.36 24.95
N GLY A 493 8.70 -32.81 23.91
CA GLY A 493 7.29 -32.53 23.73
C GLY A 493 6.67 -33.37 22.63
N LYS A 494 5.56 -32.88 22.11
CA LYS A 494 4.90 -33.42 20.93
C LYS A 494 5.10 -32.47 19.76
N PHE A 495 5.75 -32.93 18.71
CA PHE A 495 5.87 -32.19 17.45
C PHE A 495 4.99 -32.87 16.40
N ALA A 496 4.00 -32.14 15.88
CA ALA A 496 2.95 -32.69 15.03
C ALA A 496 2.29 -33.95 15.65
N ALA A 497 2.38 -35.12 15.00
CA ALA A 497 1.81 -36.37 15.50
C ALA A 497 2.73 -37.15 16.46
N PHE A 498 4.00 -36.78 16.59
CA PHE A 498 5.05 -37.64 17.17
C PHE A 498 5.62 -37.10 18.48
N LYS A 499 6.12 -38.01 19.34
CA LYS A 499 6.90 -37.64 20.52
C LYS A 499 8.29 -37.24 20.06
N ALA A 500 8.68 -36.01 20.36
CA ALA A 500 9.85 -35.39 19.77
C ALA A 500 10.79 -34.86 20.85
N VAL A 501 12.08 -34.96 20.54
CA VAL A 501 13.16 -34.24 21.21
C VAL A 501 13.70 -33.20 20.24
N VAL A 502 13.93 -31.99 20.72
CA VAL A 502 14.61 -30.93 19.97
C VAL A 502 15.92 -30.62 20.67
N THR A 503 17.02 -30.57 19.93
CA THR A 503 18.32 -30.09 20.42
C THR A 503 18.95 -29.14 19.42
N LYS A 504 19.82 -28.25 19.92
CA LYS A 504 20.58 -27.32 19.09
C LYS A 504 22.06 -27.65 19.15
N CYS A 505 22.64 -28.04 18.03
CA CYS A 505 24.09 -28.23 17.91
C CYS A 505 24.80 -26.88 17.71
N ARG A 506 26.13 -26.87 17.91
CA ARG A 506 26.99 -25.77 17.45
C ARG A 506 27.22 -25.90 15.94
N ILE A 507 27.44 -24.76 15.31
CA ILE A 507 27.77 -24.67 13.88
C ILE A 507 29.17 -25.30 13.66
N GLY A 508 29.31 -26.12 12.62
CA GLY A 508 30.56 -26.81 12.26
C GLY A 508 30.64 -28.29 12.71
N SER A 509 31.60 -29.04 12.17
CA SER A 509 31.78 -30.48 12.45
C SER A 509 32.82 -30.81 13.54
N ILE A 510 33.68 -29.86 13.91
CA ILE A 510 34.78 -30.06 14.87
C ILE A 510 34.51 -29.30 16.18
N GLY A 511 34.81 -29.93 17.32
CA GLY A 511 34.74 -29.32 18.66
C GLY A 511 33.62 -29.86 19.55
N GLU A 512 33.66 -29.53 20.84
CA GLU A 512 32.64 -29.91 21.82
C GLU A 512 31.29 -29.27 21.45
N GLY A 513 30.25 -30.08 21.26
CA GLY A 513 28.93 -29.65 20.79
C GLY A 513 28.77 -29.52 19.27
N SER A 514 29.72 -30.03 18.46
CA SER A 514 29.57 -30.07 17.00
C SER A 514 28.37 -30.92 16.58
N VAL A 515 27.88 -30.72 15.36
CA VAL A 515 26.74 -31.50 14.83
C VAL A 515 26.99 -33.02 14.89
N ILE A 516 28.24 -33.49 14.74
CA ILE A 516 28.57 -34.92 14.83
C ILE A 516 28.31 -35.44 16.25
N LEU A 517 28.91 -34.78 17.25
CA LEU A 517 28.79 -35.20 18.65
C LEU A 517 27.37 -35.03 19.19
N ALA A 518 26.71 -33.92 18.86
CA ALA A 518 25.32 -33.68 19.25
C ALA A 518 24.39 -34.73 18.65
N THR A 519 24.59 -35.11 17.38
CA THR A 519 23.79 -36.14 16.72
C THR A 519 24.08 -37.52 17.31
N GLU A 520 25.34 -37.92 17.50
CA GLU A 520 25.72 -39.21 18.10
C GLU A 520 25.20 -39.33 19.53
N GLN A 521 25.30 -38.27 20.34
CA GLN A 521 24.78 -38.24 21.70
C GLN A 521 23.25 -38.34 21.71
N ALA A 522 22.55 -37.59 20.86
CA ALA A 522 21.09 -37.65 20.76
C ALA A 522 20.62 -39.05 20.31
N GLN A 523 21.32 -39.70 19.38
CA GLN A 523 21.03 -41.08 18.98
C GLN A 523 21.18 -42.06 20.13
N ARG A 524 22.29 -41.95 20.88
CA ARG A 524 22.58 -42.84 22.01
C ARG A 524 21.56 -42.73 23.13
N ILE A 525 21.12 -41.50 23.45
CA ILE A 525 20.20 -41.24 24.56
C ILE A 525 18.76 -41.57 24.14
N TRP A 526 18.30 -41.07 22.99
CA TRP A 526 16.89 -41.04 22.63
C TRP A 526 16.44 -42.17 21.71
N LYS A 527 17.40 -42.89 21.10
CA LYS A 527 17.15 -44.03 20.20
C LYS A 527 15.97 -43.76 19.24
N PRO A 528 15.98 -42.64 18.50
CA PRO A 528 14.84 -42.24 17.68
C PRO A 528 14.68 -43.19 16.49
N ARG A 529 13.48 -43.18 15.90
CA ARG A 529 13.21 -43.83 14.61
C ARG A 529 13.83 -43.04 13.46
N ALA A 530 13.86 -41.72 13.58
CA ALA A 530 14.40 -40.83 12.57
C ALA A 530 14.99 -39.55 13.17
N ILE A 531 15.98 -38.99 12.49
CA ILE A 531 16.56 -37.68 12.78
C ILE A 531 16.20 -36.72 11.64
N ILE A 532 15.71 -35.54 11.99
CA ILE A 532 15.39 -34.51 11.01
C ILE A 532 16.18 -33.27 11.40
N MET A 533 17.08 -32.84 10.52
CA MET A 533 17.75 -31.56 10.69
C MET A 533 16.95 -30.49 9.96
N VAL A 534 16.55 -29.45 10.69
CA VAL A 534 15.71 -28.37 10.17
C VAL A 534 16.39 -27.01 10.38
N GLY A 535 16.30 -26.12 9.39
CA GLY A 535 16.92 -24.81 9.53
C GLY A 535 16.96 -23.96 8.26
N ILE A 536 17.99 -23.13 8.15
CA ILE A 536 18.19 -22.21 7.01
C ILE A 536 19.35 -22.65 6.10
N ALA A 537 19.30 -22.20 4.86
CA ALA A 537 20.27 -22.47 3.79
C ALA A 537 20.43 -21.25 2.89
N PHE A 538 21.48 -21.25 2.06
CA PHE A 538 21.64 -20.29 0.97
C PHE A 538 21.16 -20.86 -0.36
N GLY A 539 20.64 -19.99 -1.21
CA GLY A 539 20.15 -20.32 -2.55
C GLY A 539 21.24 -20.36 -3.62
N LYS A 540 21.03 -21.20 -4.62
CA LYS A 540 21.87 -21.32 -5.82
C LYS A 540 21.69 -20.14 -6.77
N ASP A 541 20.44 -19.86 -7.15
CA ASP A 541 20.10 -18.91 -8.23
C ASP A 541 18.90 -18.05 -7.83
N SER A 542 19.15 -16.75 -7.63
CA SER A 542 18.14 -15.77 -7.20
C SER A 542 17.11 -15.43 -8.26
N GLN A 543 17.33 -15.79 -9.52
CA GLN A 543 16.33 -15.61 -10.59
C GLN A 543 15.33 -16.76 -10.65
N LYS A 544 15.70 -17.94 -10.11
CA LYS A 544 14.88 -19.15 -10.19
C LYS A 544 14.31 -19.58 -8.86
N GLN A 545 14.92 -19.15 -7.76
CA GLN A 545 14.54 -19.49 -6.39
C GLN A 545 14.14 -18.23 -5.64
N LYS A 546 13.42 -18.39 -4.54
CA LYS A 546 12.98 -17.29 -3.68
C LYS A 546 13.43 -17.48 -2.24
N ILE A 547 13.53 -16.39 -1.49
CA ILE A 547 13.64 -16.45 -0.02
C ILE A 547 12.39 -17.16 0.51
N GLY A 548 12.58 -18.15 1.37
CA GLY A 548 11.51 -19.01 1.88
C GLY A 548 11.25 -20.30 1.08
N ASP A 549 11.84 -20.47 -0.12
CA ASP A 549 11.81 -21.77 -0.81
C ASP A 549 12.47 -22.84 0.07
N VAL A 550 11.83 -24.00 0.20
CA VAL A 550 12.29 -25.07 1.09
C VAL A 550 13.04 -26.13 0.30
N LEU A 551 14.27 -26.39 0.72
CA LEU A 551 15.19 -27.37 0.18
C LEU A 551 15.16 -28.65 1.01
N VAL A 552 14.96 -29.79 0.35
CA VAL A 552 15.03 -31.12 0.98
C VAL A 552 16.17 -31.92 0.37
N ALA A 553 17.10 -32.35 1.20
CA ALA A 553 18.28 -33.08 0.76
C ALA A 553 17.94 -34.51 0.33
N SER A 554 18.13 -34.83 -0.94
CA SER A 554 18.23 -36.22 -1.41
C SER A 554 19.60 -36.83 -1.08
N GLN A 555 20.63 -36.00 -1.07
CA GLN A 555 22.03 -36.34 -0.78
C GLN A 555 22.73 -35.09 -0.21
N ILE A 556 23.79 -35.31 0.56
CA ILE A 556 24.64 -34.22 1.07
C ILE A 556 26.02 -34.34 0.45
N ILE A 557 26.43 -33.31 -0.28
CA ILE A 557 27.72 -33.26 -0.96
C ILE A 557 28.66 -32.36 -0.15
N SER A 558 29.68 -32.96 0.46
CA SER A 558 30.72 -32.18 1.15
C SER A 558 31.67 -31.53 0.15
N TYR A 559 31.94 -30.23 0.32
CA TYR A 559 32.91 -29.51 -0.51
C TYR A 559 34.23 -29.16 0.19
N GLU A 560 34.46 -29.67 1.40
CA GLU A 560 35.70 -29.44 2.16
C GLU A 560 36.96 -30.19 1.67
N PRO A 561 36.91 -31.44 1.17
CA PRO A 561 38.12 -32.12 0.71
C PRO A 561 38.63 -31.51 -0.61
N GLN A 562 39.46 -30.48 -0.50
CA GLN A 562 40.10 -29.78 -1.61
C GLN A 562 41.60 -29.63 -1.36
N ARG A 563 42.44 -29.93 -2.35
CA ARG A 563 43.84 -29.49 -2.37
C ARG A 563 43.89 -28.03 -2.82
N LEU A 564 44.66 -27.20 -2.14
CA LEU A 564 44.90 -25.80 -2.55
C LEU A 564 45.32 -25.76 -4.04
N GLY A 565 44.52 -25.11 -4.88
CA GLY A 565 44.76 -24.98 -6.32
C GLY A 565 44.14 -26.05 -7.23
N GLU A 566 43.49 -27.08 -6.67
CA GLU A 566 42.77 -28.12 -7.45
C GLU A 566 41.24 -28.00 -7.24
N PRO A 567 40.40 -28.41 -8.22
CA PRO A 567 38.95 -28.48 -8.05
C PRO A 567 38.55 -29.51 -6.97
N VAL A 568 37.39 -29.32 -6.32
CA VAL A 568 36.93 -30.18 -5.22
C VAL A 568 36.84 -31.64 -5.68
N GLN A 569 37.63 -32.55 -5.12
CA GLN A 569 37.51 -33.98 -5.47
C GLN A 569 36.80 -34.72 -4.34
N ASN A 570 35.59 -35.17 -4.61
CA ASN A 570 34.86 -36.01 -3.66
C ASN A 570 35.46 -37.42 -3.66
N ARG A 571 36.15 -37.79 -2.58
CA ARG A 571 36.79 -39.11 -2.42
C ARG A 571 35.91 -39.99 -1.55
N GLY A 572 34.84 -40.54 -2.14
CA GLY A 572 33.97 -41.52 -1.45
C GLY A 572 32.58 -41.64 -2.08
N SER A 573 31.81 -42.65 -1.62
CA SER A 573 30.37 -42.75 -1.91
C SER A 573 29.61 -41.65 -1.18
N ILE A 574 28.70 -40.96 -1.87
CA ILE A 574 27.82 -39.94 -1.28
C ILE A 574 26.55 -40.66 -0.81
N PRO A 575 26.40 -40.95 0.50
CA PRO A 575 25.23 -41.66 0.98
C PRO A 575 23.97 -40.80 0.80
N PRO A 576 22.87 -41.38 0.28
CA PRO A 576 21.61 -40.66 0.17
C PRO A 576 20.94 -40.49 1.54
N SER A 577 20.03 -39.52 1.62
CA SER A 577 19.08 -39.47 2.73
C SER A 577 18.15 -40.68 2.69
N ASN A 578 17.43 -40.92 3.79
CA ASN A 578 16.55 -42.10 3.85
C ASN A 578 15.44 -42.02 2.79
N THR A 579 15.37 -43.01 1.90
CA THR A 579 14.42 -43.06 0.77
C THR A 579 12.97 -42.96 1.21
N THR A 580 12.60 -43.58 2.35
CA THR A 580 11.22 -43.48 2.85
C THR A 580 10.91 -42.05 3.27
N LEU A 581 11.76 -41.41 4.06
CA LEU A 581 11.54 -40.03 4.48
C LEU A 581 11.52 -39.09 3.27
N LEU A 582 12.48 -39.22 2.36
CA LEU A 582 12.56 -38.40 1.15
C LEU A 582 11.26 -38.44 0.36
N ASN A 583 10.74 -39.64 0.09
CA ASN A 583 9.47 -39.83 -0.62
C ASN A 583 8.27 -39.17 0.12
N ARG A 584 8.29 -39.08 1.46
CA ARG A 584 7.22 -38.43 2.24
C ARG A 584 7.26 -36.91 2.13
N PHE A 585 8.45 -36.32 2.02
CA PHE A 585 8.61 -34.89 1.81
C PHE A 585 8.32 -34.50 0.36
N GLU A 586 8.84 -35.24 -0.62
CA GLU A 586 8.65 -34.97 -2.04
C GLU A 586 7.18 -35.05 -2.47
N ASN A 587 6.40 -35.95 -1.87
CA ASN A 587 4.98 -36.15 -2.17
C ASN A 587 4.05 -35.50 -1.13
N VAL A 588 4.48 -34.42 -0.48
CA VAL A 588 3.61 -33.66 0.42
C VAL A 588 2.50 -32.99 -0.40
N HIS A 589 1.25 -33.13 0.05
CA HIS A 589 0.10 -32.47 -0.58
C HIS A 589 -0.41 -31.31 0.29
N ASN A 590 -0.91 -30.27 -0.36
CA ASN A 590 -1.55 -29.10 0.28
C ASN A 590 -0.65 -28.45 1.35
N TRP A 591 0.65 -28.38 1.07
CA TRP A 591 1.57 -27.54 1.83
C TRP A 591 1.69 -26.20 1.09
N GLU A 592 1.42 -25.13 1.80
CA GLU A 592 1.53 -23.76 1.29
C GLU A 592 2.26 -22.93 2.34
N PHE A 593 3.21 -22.13 1.88
CA PHE A 593 3.90 -21.13 2.66
C PHE A 593 4.16 -19.94 1.73
N PHE A 594 4.07 -18.72 2.25
CA PHE A 594 4.19 -17.51 1.43
C PHE A 594 5.44 -16.73 1.81
N GLY A 595 6.17 -16.29 0.80
CA GLY A 595 7.35 -15.45 0.94
C GLY A 595 7.00 -14.01 1.31
N ILE A 596 8.03 -13.17 1.47
CA ILE A 596 7.88 -11.76 1.86
C ILE A 596 7.16 -10.93 0.79
N ASP A 597 7.28 -11.33 -0.48
CA ASP A 597 6.57 -10.74 -1.61
C ASP A 597 5.10 -11.22 -1.72
N GLY A 598 4.66 -12.08 -0.80
CA GLY A 598 3.33 -12.70 -0.81
C GLY A 598 3.17 -13.81 -1.85
N SER A 599 4.23 -14.18 -2.57
CA SER A 599 4.19 -15.28 -3.52
C SER A 599 4.36 -16.63 -2.80
N PRO A 600 3.78 -17.73 -3.31
CA PRO A 600 3.99 -19.05 -2.72
C PRO A 600 5.45 -19.48 -2.86
N CYS A 601 5.97 -20.08 -1.80
CA CYS A 601 7.30 -20.70 -1.72
C CYS A 601 7.27 -22.11 -2.31
N ASP A 602 8.33 -22.46 -3.04
CA ASP A 602 8.44 -23.74 -3.72
C ASP A 602 9.19 -24.78 -2.87
N LEU A 603 8.80 -26.05 -3.03
CA LEU A 603 9.55 -27.21 -2.54
C LEU A 603 10.58 -27.65 -3.58
N ARG A 604 11.85 -27.77 -3.17
CA ARG A 604 12.94 -28.20 -4.05
C ARG A 604 13.67 -29.40 -3.43
N VAL A 605 13.55 -30.55 -4.09
CA VAL A 605 14.22 -31.78 -3.68
C VAL A 605 15.46 -31.99 -4.55
N GLY A 606 16.62 -32.22 -3.93
CA GLY A 606 17.86 -32.45 -4.68
C GLY A 606 19.09 -32.57 -3.79
N PRO A 607 20.30 -32.74 -4.35
CA PRO A 607 21.53 -32.68 -3.59
C PRO A 607 21.72 -31.30 -2.95
N ILE A 608 22.20 -31.26 -1.70
CA ILE A 608 22.53 -30.01 -1.00
C ILE A 608 24.02 -30.01 -0.67
N LEU A 609 24.68 -28.87 -0.93
CA LEU A 609 26.11 -28.68 -0.67
C LEU A 609 26.33 -28.34 0.80
N SER A 610 27.36 -28.91 1.41
CA SER A 610 27.63 -28.76 2.84
C SER A 610 29.12 -28.58 3.13
N GLY A 611 29.47 -27.60 3.95
CA GLY A 611 30.87 -27.37 4.35
C GLY A 611 31.02 -26.51 5.61
N GLU A 612 32.22 -26.52 6.17
CA GLU A 612 32.57 -25.77 7.39
C GLU A 612 32.81 -24.29 7.12
N LYS A 613 33.18 -23.93 5.89
CA LYS A 613 33.38 -22.54 5.49
C LYS A 613 32.06 -21.86 5.16
N LEU A 614 31.81 -20.73 5.82
CA LEU A 614 30.73 -19.82 5.45
C LEU A 614 31.02 -19.24 4.06
N ILE A 615 30.14 -19.49 3.10
CA ILE A 615 30.27 -18.95 1.75
C ILE A 615 29.73 -17.52 1.73
N ASN A 616 30.61 -16.54 1.58
CA ASN A 616 30.27 -15.13 1.34
C ASN A 616 30.89 -14.58 0.04
N ASP A 617 31.39 -15.47 -0.81
CA ASP A 617 32.11 -15.14 -2.05
C ASP A 617 31.30 -15.63 -3.25
N ARG A 618 30.88 -14.69 -4.11
CA ARG A 618 30.06 -14.97 -5.30
C ARG A 618 30.81 -15.79 -6.35
N GLU A 619 32.11 -15.59 -6.52
CA GLU A 619 32.93 -16.35 -7.47
C GLU A 619 33.10 -17.78 -6.99
N PHE A 620 33.43 -17.96 -5.71
CA PHE A 620 33.53 -19.28 -5.10
C PHE A 620 32.19 -20.04 -5.18
N LYS A 621 31.07 -19.39 -4.83
CA LYS A 621 29.73 -19.98 -4.95
C LYS A 621 29.43 -20.40 -6.39
N SER A 622 29.77 -19.55 -7.35
CA SER A 622 29.54 -19.83 -8.78
C SER A 622 30.37 -21.02 -9.25
N ALA A 623 31.65 -21.09 -8.87
CA ALA A 623 32.51 -22.24 -9.17
C ALA A 623 31.98 -23.54 -8.55
N LEU A 624 31.49 -23.48 -7.32
CA LEU A 624 30.90 -24.60 -6.59
C LEU A 624 29.68 -25.18 -7.33
N PHE A 625 28.75 -24.33 -7.76
CA PHE A 625 27.55 -24.78 -8.49
C PHE A 625 27.82 -25.12 -9.96
N GLN A 626 28.90 -24.61 -10.57
CA GLN A 626 29.39 -25.12 -11.86
C GLN A 626 29.91 -26.55 -11.73
N GLN A 627 30.62 -26.84 -10.64
CA GLN A 627 31.14 -28.16 -10.35
C GLN A 627 30.03 -29.16 -9.96
N PHE A 628 29.03 -28.70 -9.22
CA PHE A 628 27.89 -29.52 -8.76
C PHE A 628 26.56 -28.96 -9.31
N PRO A 629 26.31 -29.08 -10.62
CA PRO A 629 25.15 -28.45 -11.26
C PRO A 629 23.81 -29.03 -10.81
N GLN A 630 23.79 -30.23 -10.23
CA GLN A 630 22.58 -30.87 -9.71
C GLN A 630 22.19 -30.36 -8.32
N ALA A 631 23.08 -29.66 -7.60
CA ALA A 631 22.75 -29.16 -6.28
C ALA A 631 21.69 -28.06 -6.33
N VAL A 632 20.81 -28.02 -5.32
CA VAL A 632 19.68 -27.08 -5.22
C VAL A 632 19.93 -25.91 -4.26
N GLY A 633 21.01 -25.98 -3.46
CA GLY A 633 21.43 -24.94 -2.52
C GLY A 633 22.55 -25.47 -1.62
N GLY A 634 22.85 -24.75 -0.53
CA GLY A 634 23.83 -25.23 0.44
C GLY A 634 23.64 -24.72 1.87
N GLU A 635 24.34 -25.37 2.80
CA GLU A 635 24.27 -25.17 4.25
C GLU A 635 25.59 -25.61 4.93
N MET A 636 25.70 -25.61 6.27
CA MET A 636 26.99 -25.80 6.96
C MET A 636 27.08 -27.01 7.90
N GLU A 637 26.00 -27.75 8.16
CA GLU A 637 25.96 -28.79 9.20
C GLU A 637 25.66 -30.20 8.68
N GLY A 638 25.09 -30.31 7.49
CA GLY A 638 24.59 -31.53 6.91
C GLY A 638 25.64 -32.65 6.77
N SER A 639 26.89 -32.30 6.47
CA SER A 639 27.99 -33.27 6.36
C SER A 639 28.18 -34.05 7.66
N GLY A 640 28.10 -33.37 8.80
CA GLY A 640 28.27 -34.01 10.10
C GLY A 640 27.02 -34.78 10.55
N LEU A 641 25.80 -34.30 10.23
CA LEU A 641 24.57 -35.09 10.39
C LEU A 641 24.66 -36.44 9.67
N CYS A 642 25.09 -36.38 8.41
CA CYS A 642 25.25 -37.54 7.56
C CYS A 642 26.30 -38.52 8.11
N ALA A 643 27.47 -38.00 8.52
CA ALA A 643 28.54 -38.81 9.08
C ALA A 643 28.12 -39.52 10.38
N ALA A 644 27.45 -38.82 11.30
CA ALA A 644 26.97 -39.38 12.56
C ALA A 644 25.87 -40.44 12.34
N SER A 645 24.88 -40.13 11.50
CA SER A 645 23.74 -41.03 11.25
C SER A 645 24.13 -42.27 10.47
N GLY A 646 25.08 -42.16 9.53
CA GLY A 646 25.59 -43.29 8.75
C GLY A 646 26.30 -44.36 9.61
N ARG A 647 26.94 -43.98 10.72
CA ARG A 647 27.65 -44.92 11.61
C ARG A 647 26.70 -45.84 12.39
N VAL A 648 25.56 -45.31 12.82
CA VAL A 648 24.59 -46.03 13.67
C VAL A 648 23.43 -46.60 12.83
N GLY A 649 23.26 -46.13 11.59
CA GLY A 649 22.21 -46.59 10.68
C GLY A 649 20.83 -46.00 10.99
N VAL A 650 20.76 -44.88 11.72
CA VAL A 650 19.49 -44.20 12.00
C VAL A 650 19.06 -43.40 10.75
N PRO A 651 17.83 -43.58 10.25
CA PRO A 651 17.29 -42.80 9.15
C PRO A 651 17.35 -41.29 9.41
N TRP A 652 17.85 -40.54 8.42
CA TRP A 652 17.97 -39.09 8.52
C TRP A 652 17.42 -38.39 7.28
N ILE A 653 17.03 -37.13 7.45
CA ILE A 653 16.72 -36.19 6.37
C ILE A 653 17.07 -34.76 6.80
N LEU A 654 17.47 -33.93 5.83
CA LEU A 654 17.81 -32.53 6.03
C LEU A 654 16.82 -31.65 5.25
N VAL A 655 16.20 -30.70 5.96
CA VAL A 655 15.18 -29.79 5.44
C VAL A 655 15.57 -28.36 5.81
N LYS A 656 15.99 -27.58 4.84
CA LYS A 656 16.43 -26.20 5.07
C LYS A 656 15.64 -25.25 4.19
N SER A 657 15.53 -23.97 4.53
CA SER A 657 14.89 -22.97 3.67
C SER A 657 15.86 -21.86 3.29
N ILE A 658 15.71 -21.31 2.09
CA ILE A 658 16.58 -20.24 1.60
C ILE A 658 16.36 -18.96 2.43
N SER A 659 17.42 -18.48 3.09
CA SER A 659 17.44 -17.21 3.84
C SER A 659 18.30 -16.13 3.19
N ASP A 660 19.27 -16.52 2.35
CA ASP A 660 20.14 -15.60 1.63
C ASP A 660 20.70 -16.23 0.34
N TRP A 661 21.61 -15.51 -0.32
CA TRP A 661 22.25 -15.93 -1.56
C TRP A 661 23.76 -16.16 -1.40
N ALA A 662 24.27 -16.30 -0.17
CA ALA A 662 25.70 -16.45 0.11
C ALA A 662 26.58 -15.35 -0.53
N ASP A 663 26.09 -14.10 -0.51
CA ASP A 663 26.76 -12.92 -1.07
C ASP A 663 27.19 -11.89 -0.02
N GLY A 664 27.20 -12.29 1.25
CA GLY A 664 27.56 -11.44 2.39
C GLY A 664 26.44 -10.52 2.90
N GLN A 665 25.27 -10.50 2.25
CA GLN A 665 24.11 -9.73 2.73
C GLN A 665 23.23 -10.62 3.62
N LYS A 666 23.31 -10.42 4.95
CA LYS A 666 22.48 -11.14 5.92
C LYS A 666 21.35 -10.25 6.42
N ASN A 667 20.12 -10.75 6.36
CA ASN A 667 18.94 -10.12 6.93
C ASN A 667 18.31 -11.06 7.99
N GLU A 668 18.16 -10.60 9.23
CA GLU A 668 17.58 -11.39 10.32
C GLU A 668 16.12 -11.76 10.07
N GLU A 669 15.33 -10.90 9.42
CA GLU A 669 13.92 -11.18 9.08
C GLU A 669 13.81 -12.35 8.09
N TYR A 670 14.73 -12.42 7.12
CA TYR A 670 14.74 -13.49 6.12
C TYR A 670 15.13 -14.83 6.75
N GLN A 671 16.01 -14.81 7.76
CA GLN A 671 16.35 -16.01 8.53
C GLN A 671 15.17 -16.52 9.34
N GLN A 672 14.41 -15.63 9.98
CA GLN A 672 13.20 -16.01 10.73
C GLN A 672 12.12 -16.60 9.82
N LEU A 673 11.86 -15.95 8.67
CA LEU A 673 10.93 -16.46 7.66
C LEU A 673 11.35 -17.83 7.15
N ALA A 674 12.60 -17.98 6.75
CA ALA A 674 13.14 -19.24 6.24
C ALA A 674 13.05 -20.36 7.29
N ALA A 675 13.42 -20.08 8.54
CA ALA A 675 13.28 -21.06 9.62
C ALA A 675 11.81 -21.49 9.79
N ALA A 676 10.86 -20.55 9.75
CA ALA A 676 9.44 -20.86 9.83
C ALA A 676 8.93 -21.68 8.62
N ALA A 677 9.41 -21.40 7.41
CA ALA A 677 9.07 -22.13 6.20
C ALA A 677 9.53 -23.61 6.28
N ALA A 678 10.79 -23.84 6.64
CA ALA A 678 11.34 -25.18 6.80
C ALA A 678 10.59 -25.97 7.88
N VAL A 679 10.33 -25.36 9.04
CA VAL A 679 9.58 -26.00 10.13
C VAL A 679 8.13 -26.27 9.74
N SER A 680 7.47 -25.37 9.00
CA SER A 680 6.11 -25.56 8.48
C SER A 680 6.02 -26.81 7.61
N LEU A 681 6.97 -27.02 6.70
CA LEU A 681 7.03 -28.23 5.87
C LEU A 681 7.21 -29.49 6.73
N VAL A 682 8.20 -29.50 7.62
CA VAL A 682 8.47 -30.64 8.51
C VAL A 682 7.25 -30.97 9.36
N HIS A 683 6.61 -29.95 9.94
CA HIS A 683 5.39 -30.11 10.72
C HIS A 683 4.25 -30.68 9.87
N LYS A 684 4.04 -30.15 8.66
CA LYS A 684 3.00 -30.63 7.74
C LYS A 684 3.16 -32.09 7.38
N VAL A 685 4.37 -32.52 7.03
CA VAL A 685 4.65 -33.94 6.74
C VAL A 685 4.36 -34.78 7.97
N LEU A 686 4.91 -34.40 9.13
CA LEU A 686 4.78 -35.15 10.38
C LEU A 686 3.38 -35.12 11.03
N LEU A 687 2.41 -34.36 10.49
CA LEU A 687 1.01 -34.48 10.91
C LEU A 687 0.41 -35.84 10.51
N GLN A 688 0.94 -36.45 9.45
CA GLN A 688 0.53 -37.77 8.99
C GLN A 688 1.13 -38.84 9.91
N ARG A 689 0.29 -39.51 10.70
CA ARG A 689 0.71 -40.56 11.66
C ARG A 689 1.45 -41.73 11.00
N THR A 690 1.24 -41.96 9.71
CA THR A 690 1.80 -43.08 8.96
C THR A 690 3.21 -42.83 8.41
N VAL A 691 3.74 -41.61 8.53
CA VAL A 691 5.04 -41.20 7.95
C VAL A 691 6.17 -42.13 8.34
N LEU A 692 6.21 -42.55 9.61
CA LEU A 692 7.27 -43.41 10.13
C LEU A 692 6.95 -44.90 10.09
N ASN A 693 5.77 -45.34 9.61
CA ASN A 693 5.32 -46.74 9.78
C ASN A 693 6.30 -47.80 9.26
N SER A 694 7.01 -47.53 8.17
CA SER A 694 8.03 -48.43 7.60
C SER A 694 9.42 -48.26 8.22
N ILE A 695 9.59 -47.30 9.14
CA ILE A 695 10.85 -47.02 9.84
C ILE A 695 10.74 -47.54 11.27
N ARG A 696 11.51 -48.57 11.61
CA ARG A 696 11.58 -49.14 12.97
C ARG A 696 12.70 -48.49 13.77
N LYS A 697 12.60 -48.52 15.10
CA LYS A 697 13.73 -48.17 15.97
C LYS A 697 14.87 -49.17 15.73
N VAL A 698 16.11 -48.68 15.71
CA VAL A 698 17.30 -49.53 15.65
C VAL A 698 17.39 -50.30 16.97
N SER A 699 17.12 -51.61 16.93
CA SER A 699 17.39 -52.52 18.06
C SER A 699 18.87 -52.87 18.06
N GLN A 700 19.49 -52.90 19.26
CA GLN A 700 20.90 -53.22 19.47
C GLN A 700 21.35 -54.49 18.78
#